data_AF-A0A5R8UF48-F1
#
_entry.id   AF-A0A5R8UF48-F1
#
_cell.length_a   1.000
_cell.length_b   1.000
_cell.length_c   1.000
_cell.angle_alpha   90.00
_cell.angle_beta   90.00
_cell.angle_gamma   90.00
#
_symmetry.space_group_name_H-M   'P 1'
#
loop_
_entity.id
_entity.type
_entity.pdbx_description
1 polymer ?
#
loop_
_entity_poly.entity_id
_entity_poly.type
_entity_poly.pdbx_seq_one_letter_code
_entity_poly.pdbx_strand_id
1 'polypeptide(L)'
;MNKKFKYKKSLLAAILSATLLTGCDGGGSGSSSDNPPVDSGTGSLPEVKPDPTPTPEPTPDPEPTPDPTPEPEPTPEPEPEPVPTKTGYLTLGGSQRVIGAKCNGESSDGFTFTPGENVTCVAGNTTIATFNTQSEAARSLRAVEKVSFSLEDAQELAGSDDKKSNALSLVTSMNSCPADTEQVCLTFSSVIESKRFDSLYKQIDLAPEEFKKLVNEEVENNAATDKAPSTHTSPVVPVTTPGTKPDLNASFVSANAEQFYQYQPTEIILSEGRLVDSQGNGVVGVNYYTNSGRGVTGENGEFSFSWGETISFGIDTFELGSVRGNKSTIALTELGDEVRGANIDQLIHRYSKAGQNNTRVVPDDVRKVFAEYPNVINEIINLSLSNGATLGEGDQVVTLPNEFIEQFETGQAKEIDTAICAKTDGCNSPRWFSLTARSINEGQIQGVINKLWGVDQSYKSVSKFHVFHDSTNFYGSTGNARGQAVVNISNAAFPILMARNDKNYWLAFGEKRAWDKNELAYITEAPSLVVPENVTRDTATFNLPFISLGQVGEGKLMVIGNPHYNSILRCPNGYSWNGSVNKDGQCTLDSDPDDMKNFMENVLRYLSNERWLPDAKSSMTVGTNLDTVYFKKAGQVLGNSAPFAFHKDFAGITVKPLTSYGNLNPDEVPLLILNGFEYVTQWSGDPYAVPLRADTSKPKLSQQDVTDLIAYLNKGGSVLIMENVMSNLKEESASGFVRLLDAAGLSMALNKSVVNTDPQGYPDRVRQRRATGIWVYERYPVVEGELPYTIDSQTGKVTWKYQIDNKPDKKPKLEVASWQEDVDGKQVKRYAFIDEAEFKTKESLEAAKAKIFEAFPGLKECKDPAYHYEVNCLEYRPGTGVPVTPENNTGMFVPRYTQLNLSADTAKAMVQAADLGTNIQRLYQHELYFRTNGRKGERLSSVDLERLYQNMSVWLWNEIEYSYDSNKDDELGFKTFTEFLNCYANDAYTKGTLCSAELKQSLIDNKMIYGEGSKAGMMNPSYPLNYMEKPLTRLMLGRSWWDLNIKVDVEKYPGAVSAEGEKVTETISL
;
A
#
# COMPACT_ATOMS: atom_id res chain seq x y z
N MET A 1 -11.43 49.88 23.71
CA MET A 1 -11.59 51.31 23.33
C MET A 1 -10.24 51.89 22.89
N ASN A 2 -10.17 53.19 22.58
CA ASN A 2 -9.05 53.86 21.85
C ASN A 2 -7.63 53.60 22.44
N LYS A 3 -6.53 53.45 21.69
CA LYS A 3 -5.91 54.23 20.57
C LYS A 3 -5.16 55.52 21.00
N LYS A 4 -3.81 55.47 20.91
CA LYS A 4 -2.84 56.48 20.35
C LYS A 4 -1.73 57.09 21.26
N PHE A 5 -0.49 56.95 20.75
CA PHE A 5 0.60 57.95 20.60
C PHE A 5 1.30 58.50 21.87
N LYS A 6 2.61 58.26 22.07
CA LYS A 6 3.84 58.80 21.41
C LYS A 6 4.29 60.17 21.93
N TYR A 7 5.57 60.27 22.30
CA TYR A 7 6.41 61.46 22.08
C TYR A 7 7.86 61.07 21.71
N LYS A 8 8.61 62.02 21.12
CA LYS A 8 10.01 61.87 20.63
C LYS A 8 10.93 62.96 21.17
N LYS A 9 12.21 62.63 21.37
CA LYS A 9 13.47 63.35 21.00
C LYS A 9 14.65 62.42 21.41
N SER A 10 15.68 62.09 20.62
CA SER A 10 16.62 62.91 19.80
C SER A 10 17.62 63.70 20.67
N LEU A 11 18.93 63.78 20.34
CA LEU A 11 19.56 63.75 19.00
C LEU A 11 21.09 63.48 19.00
N LEU A 12 21.60 62.71 18.01
CA LEU A 12 22.99 62.62 17.42
C LEU A 12 24.23 62.37 18.32
N ALA A 13 25.36 61.80 17.85
CA ALA A 13 25.84 61.31 16.53
C ALA A 13 26.66 59.98 16.71
N ALA A 14 27.44 59.37 15.80
CA ALA A 14 27.91 59.64 14.42
C ALA A 14 28.10 58.30 13.63
N ILE A 15 28.03 58.20 12.29
CA ILE A 15 29.06 58.40 11.22
C ILE A 15 30.36 57.56 11.42
N LEU A 16 30.83 56.66 10.53
CA LEU A 16 30.65 56.47 9.07
C LEU A 16 30.06 55.09 8.61
N SER A 17 29.21 55.18 7.57
CA SER A 17 29.20 54.45 6.28
C SER A 17 29.59 52.96 6.11
N ALA A 18 28.61 52.16 5.69
CA ALA A 18 28.73 51.16 4.61
C ALA A 18 27.33 50.89 3.99
N THR A 19 27.23 50.59 2.69
CA THR A 19 25.95 50.39 1.97
C THR A 19 25.85 49.02 1.29
N LEU A 20 24.64 48.46 1.31
CA LEU A 20 24.01 47.59 0.30
C LEU A 20 24.90 46.81 -0.67
N LEU A 21 24.78 45.48 -0.66
CA LEU A 21 24.15 44.74 -1.77
C LEU A 21 23.81 43.29 -1.37
N THR A 22 22.93 42.65 -2.14
CA THR A 22 22.40 41.29 -1.91
C THR A 22 22.76 40.34 -3.05
N GLY A 23 22.86 39.04 -2.77
CA GLY A 23 22.84 38.00 -3.81
C GLY A 23 23.39 36.63 -3.41
N CYS A 24 22.59 35.58 -3.65
CA CYS A 24 22.98 34.16 -3.72
C CYS A 24 23.50 33.48 -2.42
N ASP A 25 23.56 32.14 -2.30
CA ASP A 25 22.67 31.07 -2.82
C ASP A 25 23.03 29.71 -2.14
N GLY A 26 22.02 28.84 -2.02
CA GLY A 26 22.16 27.44 -1.60
C GLY A 26 21.87 27.20 -0.11
N GLY A 27 21.08 26.16 0.18
CA GLY A 27 20.79 25.72 1.55
C GLY A 27 21.85 24.77 2.11
N GLY A 28 21.72 24.45 3.41
CA GLY A 28 22.62 23.50 4.09
C GLY A 28 22.52 23.60 5.62
N SER A 29 21.53 22.90 6.18
CA SER A 29 21.38 22.41 7.57
C SER A 29 21.89 23.23 8.77
N GLY A 30 21.05 23.33 9.81
CA GLY A 30 21.51 23.36 11.20
C GLY A 30 21.12 24.58 12.04
N SER A 31 20.26 24.36 13.03
CA SER A 31 20.59 24.67 14.42
C SER A 31 19.72 23.83 15.36
N SER A 32 20.34 23.17 16.33
CA SER A 32 19.66 22.69 17.53
C SER A 32 19.64 23.79 18.59
N SER A 33 18.78 23.61 19.60
CA SER A 33 18.86 24.16 20.97
C SER A 33 19.20 25.65 21.16
N ASP A 34 18.22 26.38 21.70
CA ASP A 34 18.49 27.31 22.80
C ASP A 34 17.32 27.27 23.80
N ASN A 35 17.62 27.31 25.10
CA ASN A 35 16.63 27.23 26.20
C ASN A 35 16.13 28.64 26.58
N PRO A 36 14.95 28.78 27.22
CA PRO A 36 14.96 29.08 28.68
C PRO A 36 13.68 28.63 29.44
N PRO A 37 13.57 28.87 30.76
CA PRO A 37 14.52 28.56 31.84
C PRO A 37 13.83 27.76 32.99
N VAL A 38 14.57 27.45 34.06
CA VAL A 38 14.07 26.79 35.29
C VAL A 38 14.13 27.76 36.47
N ASP A 39 13.17 27.63 37.41
CA ASP A 39 13.35 27.59 38.89
C ASP A 39 12.40 28.48 39.76
N SER A 40 12.17 28.01 41.00
CA SER A 40 11.63 28.68 42.19
C SER A 40 10.15 29.14 42.18
N GLY A 41 9.35 28.94 43.25
CA GLY A 41 9.58 28.22 44.51
C GLY A 41 8.63 28.66 45.65
N THR A 42 8.41 27.81 46.67
CA THR A 42 7.57 28.01 47.89
C THR A 42 6.03 28.10 47.67
N GLY A 43 5.15 27.72 48.61
CA GLY A 43 5.34 26.99 49.88
C GLY A 43 4.07 26.93 50.79
N SER A 44 4.00 25.90 51.65
CA SER A 44 3.13 25.72 52.85
C SER A 44 1.63 25.34 52.76
N LEU A 45 1.30 24.35 53.59
CA LEU A 45 0.00 23.87 54.12
C LEU A 45 -0.60 24.89 55.15
N PRO A 46 -1.91 24.83 55.59
CA PRO A 46 -2.53 23.64 56.23
C PRO A 46 -4.07 23.37 56.10
N GLU A 47 -4.41 22.08 56.18
CA GLU A 47 -5.42 21.39 57.04
C GLU A 47 -6.74 22.06 57.53
N VAL A 48 -7.88 21.36 57.36
CA VAL A 48 -8.99 21.12 58.36
C VAL A 48 -10.09 20.18 57.75
N LYS A 49 -10.97 19.60 58.59
CA LYS A 49 -11.91 18.48 58.28
C LYS A 49 -13.43 18.88 58.52
N PRO A 50 -14.47 17.99 58.57
CA PRO A 50 -15.58 17.92 57.59
C PRO A 50 -17.02 18.15 58.17
N ASP A 51 -18.05 17.57 57.50
CA ASP A 51 -19.45 17.26 57.96
C ASP A 51 -20.55 18.33 57.70
N PRO A 52 -21.90 18.04 57.71
CA PRO A 52 -22.69 16.86 57.29
C PRO A 52 -23.89 17.16 56.31
N THR A 53 -24.72 16.14 56.02
CA THR A 53 -25.97 16.12 55.21
C THR A 53 -27.27 16.51 55.96
N PRO A 54 -28.39 16.82 55.24
CA PRO A 54 -29.75 16.87 55.79
C PRO A 54 -30.77 15.84 55.21
N THR A 55 -31.72 15.42 56.05
CA THR A 55 -33.04 14.78 55.77
C THR A 55 -34.16 15.78 56.20
N PRO A 56 -35.46 15.48 56.48
CA PRO A 56 -36.33 14.26 56.42
C PRO A 56 -37.68 14.53 55.68
N GLU A 57 -38.94 14.09 55.95
CA GLU A 57 -39.71 13.34 57.01
C GLU A 57 -40.98 12.67 56.34
N PRO A 58 -42.07 12.15 57.00
CA PRO A 58 -42.92 11.06 56.44
C PRO A 58 -44.47 11.32 56.39
N THR A 59 -45.26 10.31 56.02
CA THR A 59 -46.73 10.21 56.23
C THR A 59 -47.19 8.77 56.59
N PRO A 60 -48.39 8.55 57.22
CA PRO A 60 -48.59 7.43 58.17
C PRO A 60 -49.54 6.27 57.76
N ASP A 61 -49.60 5.31 58.70
CA ASP A 61 -50.30 4.02 58.79
C ASP A 61 -51.81 4.07 59.15
N PRO A 62 -52.61 3.01 58.85
CA PRO A 62 -53.81 2.67 59.62
C PRO A 62 -53.99 1.17 60.01
N GLU A 63 -54.49 1.00 61.24
CA GLU A 63 -54.71 -0.19 62.11
C GLU A 63 -55.33 -1.52 61.55
N PRO A 64 -55.16 -2.66 62.28
CA PRO A 64 -55.66 -3.99 61.90
C PRO A 64 -57.01 -4.42 62.53
N THR A 65 -57.79 -5.24 61.82
CA THR A 65 -58.91 -6.10 62.33
C THR A 65 -59.07 -7.36 61.42
N PRO A 66 -59.97 -8.34 61.68
CA PRO A 66 -59.66 -9.52 62.50
C PRO A 66 -59.89 -10.88 61.80
N ASP A 67 -59.52 -11.97 62.49
CA ASP A 67 -59.59 -13.37 62.02
C ASP A 67 -60.99 -14.03 62.17
N PRO A 68 -61.58 -14.64 61.12
CA PRO A 68 -62.87 -15.35 61.18
C PRO A 68 -62.79 -16.88 61.05
N THR A 69 -63.72 -17.58 61.71
CA THR A 69 -63.84 -19.05 61.81
C THR A 69 -64.25 -19.80 60.51
N PRO A 70 -64.02 -21.13 60.42
CA PRO A 70 -64.16 -21.94 59.20
C PRO A 70 -65.57 -22.47 58.87
N GLU A 71 -65.65 -23.30 57.81
CA GLU A 71 -66.81 -23.94 57.13
C GLU A 71 -67.55 -23.07 56.09
N PRO A 72 -68.16 -23.67 55.03
CA PRO A 72 -68.32 -25.10 54.70
C PRO A 72 -67.63 -25.57 53.39
N GLU A 73 -67.67 -26.87 53.10
CA GLU A 73 -67.34 -27.43 51.77
C GLU A 73 -68.42 -27.11 50.71
N PRO A 74 -68.05 -26.62 49.52
CA PRO A 74 -68.90 -26.62 48.33
C PRO A 74 -68.59 -27.79 47.38
N THR A 75 -69.61 -28.21 46.65
CA THR A 75 -69.61 -29.23 45.58
C THR A 75 -68.50 -29.07 44.52
N PRO A 76 -68.06 -30.15 43.85
CA PRO A 76 -67.04 -30.09 42.81
C PRO A 76 -67.42 -29.17 41.65
N GLU A 77 -66.47 -28.36 41.19
CA GLU A 77 -66.59 -27.62 39.93
C GLU A 77 -66.67 -28.58 38.73
N PRO A 78 -67.35 -28.18 37.64
CA PRO A 78 -67.29 -28.91 36.38
C PRO A 78 -65.87 -28.87 35.81
N GLU A 79 -65.45 -29.98 35.20
CA GLU A 79 -64.20 -30.08 34.45
C GLU A 79 -64.14 -28.95 33.40
N PRO A 80 -63.11 -28.08 33.41
CA PRO A 80 -63.08 -26.91 32.54
C PRO A 80 -62.98 -27.33 31.08
N GLU A 81 -63.76 -26.69 30.20
CA GLU A 81 -63.61 -26.87 28.76
C GLU A 81 -62.16 -26.56 28.36
N PRO A 82 -61.52 -27.39 27.51
CA PRO A 82 -60.10 -27.23 27.20
C PRO A 82 -59.85 -25.89 26.52
N VAL A 83 -59.10 -25.02 27.20
CA VAL A 83 -58.73 -23.69 26.68
C VAL A 83 -58.01 -23.87 25.34
N PRO A 84 -58.46 -23.23 24.25
CA PRO A 84 -57.92 -23.50 22.93
C PRO A 84 -56.48 -22.99 22.81
N THR A 85 -55.53 -23.93 22.75
CA THR A 85 -54.12 -23.64 22.54
C THR A 85 -53.88 -23.08 21.13
N LYS A 86 -53.00 -22.07 21.03
CA LYS A 86 -52.50 -21.53 19.76
C LYS A 86 -51.10 -22.08 19.48
N THR A 87 -50.64 -21.97 18.23
CA THR A 87 -49.27 -22.31 17.83
C THR A 87 -48.43 -21.04 17.71
N GLY A 88 -47.36 -20.95 18.49
CA GLY A 88 -46.38 -19.87 18.46
C GLY A 88 -45.14 -20.20 17.62
N TYR A 89 -44.50 -19.17 17.09
CA TYR A 89 -43.22 -19.19 16.38
C TYR A 89 -42.36 -18.01 16.85
N LEU A 90 -41.08 -18.24 17.15
CA LEU A 90 -40.14 -17.17 17.51
C LEU A 90 -39.52 -16.55 16.25
N THR A 91 -39.44 -15.22 16.19
CA THR A 91 -38.83 -14.47 15.07
C THR A 91 -37.89 -13.37 15.55
N LEU A 92 -37.11 -12.76 14.64
CA LEU A 92 -36.19 -11.65 14.95
C LEU A 92 -36.79 -10.24 14.75
N GLY A 93 -38.12 -10.09 14.63
CA GLY A 93 -38.79 -8.82 14.28
C GLY A 93 -39.31 -8.76 12.85
N GLY A 94 -38.73 -9.55 11.95
CA GLY A 94 -39.21 -9.76 10.59
C GLY A 94 -39.82 -11.15 10.38
N SER A 95 -39.79 -11.62 9.13
CA SER A 95 -40.19 -12.97 8.72
C SER A 95 -39.19 -14.06 9.12
N GLN A 96 -37.99 -13.69 9.58
CA GLN A 96 -36.94 -14.63 9.97
C GLN A 96 -37.29 -15.40 11.25
N ARG A 97 -37.39 -16.73 11.14
CA ARG A 97 -37.73 -17.64 12.25
C ARG A 97 -36.49 -18.07 13.01
N VAL A 98 -36.54 -18.02 14.34
CA VAL A 98 -35.45 -18.49 15.22
C VAL A 98 -35.69 -19.95 15.56
N ILE A 99 -34.70 -20.81 15.30
CA ILE A 99 -34.77 -22.27 15.47
C ILE A 99 -33.65 -22.74 16.40
N GLY A 100 -33.88 -23.78 17.19
CA GLY A 100 -32.90 -24.33 18.14
C GLY A 100 -33.05 -23.84 19.58
N ALA A 101 -33.75 -22.72 19.79
CA ALA A 101 -34.29 -22.35 21.09
C ALA A 101 -35.50 -23.23 21.46
N LYS A 102 -35.83 -23.27 22.77
CA LYS A 102 -37.00 -23.97 23.30
C LYS A 102 -37.97 -23.00 23.94
N CYS A 103 -39.18 -22.89 23.40
CA CYS A 103 -40.26 -22.05 23.94
C CYS A 103 -41.26 -22.95 24.66
N ASN A 104 -41.50 -22.69 25.96
CA ASN A 104 -42.30 -23.55 26.86
C ASN A 104 -41.85 -25.04 26.86
N GLY A 105 -40.58 -25.31 26.51
CA GLY A 105 -40.00 -26.66 26.40
C GLY A 105 -40.10 -27.29 25.00
N GLU A 106 -40.96 -26.78 24.13
CA GLU A 106 -41.14 -27.21 22.73
C GLU A 106 -40.26 -26.39 21.76
N SER A 107 -40.25 -26.73 20.46
CA SER A 107 -39.41 -26.06 19.46
C SER A 107 -39.82 -24.60 19.24
N SER A 108 -38.84 -23.68 19.13
CA SER A 108 -39.11 -22.30 18.76
C SER A 108 -39.70 -22.11 17.35
N ASP A 109 -39.59 -23.13 16.47
CA ASP A 109 -40.25 -23.18 15.15
C ASP A 109 -41.65 -23.84 15.17
N GLY A 110 -42.33 -23.81 16.31
CA GLY A 110 -43.68 -24.36 16.46
C GLY A 110 -43.90 -24.96 17.84
N PHE A 111 -44.29 -24.11 18.79
CA PHE A 111 -44.66 -24.48 20.14
C PHE A 111 -46.14 -24.21 20.40
N THR A 112 -46.73 -24.91 21.37
CA THR A 112 -48.09 -24.68 21.84
C THR A 112 -48.11 -23.72 23.03
N PHE A 113 -49.12 -22.86 23.11
CA PHE A 113 -49.34 -21.99 24.27
C PHE A 113 -50.82 -21.72 24.54
N THR A 114 -51.15 -21.46 25.81
CA THR A 114 -52.47 -21.03 26.26
C THR A 114 -52.56 -19.50 26.25
N PRO A 115 -53.51 -18.88 25.54
CA PRO A 115 -53.69 -17.43 25.61
C PRO A 115 -54.03 -16.97 27.04
N GLY A 116 -53.19 -16.09 27.59
CA GLY A 116 -53.24 -15.62 28.98
C GLY A 116 -52.03 -16.04 29.81
N GLU A 117 -51.32 -17.11 29.44
CA GLU A 117 -50.08 -17.56 30.07
C GLU A 117 -48.85 -16.86 29.45
N ASN A 118 -47.73 -16.82 30.18
CA ASN A 118 -46.48 -16.35 29.61
C ASN A 118 -45.86 -17.43 28.71
N VAL A 119 -45.24 -17.00 27.61
CA VAL A 119 -44.37 -17.84 26.78
C VAL A 119 -42.93 -17.49 27.12
N THR A 120 -42.13 -18.47 27.53
CA THR A 120 -40.70 -18.28 27.83
C THR A 120 -39.84 -19.14 26.91
N CYS A 121 -38.92 -18.50 26.19
CA CYS A 121 -38.00 -19.10 25.24
C CYS A 121 -36.57 -19.10 25.80
N VAL A 122 -35.94 -20.28 25.79
CA VAL A 122 -34.60 -20.54 26.35
C VAL A 122 -33.67 -21.06 25.25
N ALA A 123 -32.45 -20.55 25.21
CA ALA A 123 -31.36 -21.07 24.38
C ALA A 123 -30.17 -21.44 25.27
N GLY A 124 -29.63 -22.65 25.11
CA GLY A 124 -28.63 -23.17 26.04
C GLY A 124 -29.23 -23.33 27.44
N ASN A 125 -28.75 -22.56 28.41
CA ASN A 125 -29.35 -22.47 29.75
C ASN A 125 -29.95 -21.08 30.03
N THR A 126 -29.96 -20.16 29.06
CA THR A 126 -30.34 -18.76 29.26
C THR A 126 -31.69 -18.46 28.61
N THR A 127 -32.60 -17.85 29.38
CA THR A 127 -33.83 -17.26 28.85
C THR A 127 -33.47 -16.12 27.92
N ILE A 128 -33.86 -16.24 26.65
CA ILE A 128 -33.64 -15.20 25.63
C ILE A 128 -34.85 -14.27 25.49
N ALA A 129 -36.06 -14.78 25.73
CA ALA A 129 -37.28 -13.99 25.62
C ALA A 129 -38.45 -14.53 26.47
N THR A 130 -39.24 -13.63 27.05
CA THR A 130 -40.52 -13.89 27.69
C THR A 130 -41.60 -12.96 27.16
N PHE A 131 -42.74 -13.52 26.78
CA PHE A 131 -43.88 -12.82 26.19
C PHE A 131 -45.13 -12.97 27.04
N ASN A 132 -45.89 -11.87 27.21
CA ASN A 132 -47.18 -11.88 27.88
C ASN A 132 -48.30 -12.02 26.84
N THR A 133 -49.14 -13.06 26.95
CA THR A 133 -50.18 -13.36 25.96
C THR A 133 -51.60 -12.94 26.37
N GLN A 134 -51.77 -12.08 27.38
CA GLN A 134 -53.10 -11.55 27.76
C GLN A 134 -53.78 -10.74 26.64
N SER A 135 -53.01 -10.16 25.72
CA SER A 135 -53.52 -9.54 24.49
C SER A 135 -54.13 -10.57 23.51
N GLU A 136 -53.62 -11.81 23.51
CA GLU A 136 -54.18 -12.93 22.74
C GLU A 136 -55.41 -13.53 23.40
N ALA A 137 -55.49 -13.52 24.75
CA ALA A 137 -56.69 -13.93 25.49
C ALA A 137 -57.92 -13.02 25.19
N ALA A 138 -57.69 -11.79 24.72
CA ALA A 138 -58.72 -10.87 24.26
C ALA A 138 -59.13 -11.07 22.77
N ARG A 139 -58.47 -11.97 22.03
CA ARG A 139 -58.76 -12.25 20.60
C ARG A 139 -59.67 -13.48 20.47
N SER A 140 -60.47 -13.53 19.39
CA SER A 140 -61.66 -14.40 19.32
C SER A 140 -61.34 -15.90 19.23
N LEU A 141 -62.13 -16.72 19.93
CA LEU A 141 -62.00 -18.17 20.05
C LEU A 141 -62.40 -18.95 18.76
N ARG A 142 -61.75 -18.67 17.62
CA ARG A 142 -62.01 -19.37 16.34
C ARG A 142 -60.74 -19.86 15.65
N ALA A 143 -60.61 -21.19 15.61
CA ALA A 143 -59.87 -22.00 14.64
C ALA A 143 -58.49 -21.49 14.16
N VAL A 144 -57.43 -21.91 14.87
CA VAL A 144 -56.04 -22.03 14.37
C VAL A 144 -55.44 -20.74 13.80
N GLU A 145 -55.26 -19.74 14.66
CA GLU A 145 -54.29 -18.66 14.41
C GLU A 145 -52.87 -19.11 14.81
N LYS A 146 -51.93 -19.00 13.87
CA LYS A 146 -50.50 -19.02 14.18
C LYS A 146 -50.08 -17.63 14.68
N VAL A 147 -49.26 -17.57 15.72
CA VAL A 147 -48.79 -16.31 16.32
C VAL A 147 -47.27 -16.21 16.23
N SER A 148 -46.77 -15.11 15.67
CA SER A 148 -45.34 -14.77 15.66
C SER A 148 -44.98 -13.96 16.89
N PHE A 149 -43.94 -14.36 17.60
CA PHE A 149 -43.37 -13.65 18.73
C PHE A 149 -42.00 -13.08 18.33
N SER A 150 -41.86 -11.77 18.26
CA SER A 150 -40.60 -11.11 17.94
C SER A 150 -39.66 -11.08 19.14
N LEU A 151 -38.40 -11.47 18.98
CA LEU A 151 -37.36 -11.27 19.99
C LEU A 151 -37.27 -9.80 20.43
N GLU A 152 -37.50 -8.83 19.52
CA GLU A 152 -37.49 -7.40 19.83
C GLU A 152 -38.62 -6.98 20.80
N ASP A 153 -39.69 -7.77 20.92
CA ASP A 153 -40.83 -7.53 21.82
C ASP A 153 -40.67 -8.27 23.17
N ALA A 154 -39.53 -8.93 23.42
CA ALA A 154 -39.26 -9.66 24.65
C ALA A 154 -39.21 -8.73 25.88
N GLN A 155 -39.76 -9.19 27.01
CA GLN A 155 -39.77 -8.44 28.28
C GLN A 155 -38.34 -8.10 28.78
N GLU A 156 -37.39 -8.99 28.52
CA GLU A 156 -35.97 -8.85 28.88
C GLU A 156 -35.26 -7.72 28.12
N LEU A 157 -35.77 -7.38 26.91
CA LEU A 157 -35.24 -6.34 26.04
C LEU A 157 -36.12 -5.07 26.03
N ALA A 158 -37.18 -5.04 26.84
CA ALA A 158 -38.08 -3.91 26.93
C ALA A 158 -37.41 -2.73 27.66
N GLY A 159 -37.40 -1.55 27.02
CA GLY A 159 -36.93 -0.30 27.63
C GLY A 159 -35.46 0.04 27.45
N SER A 160 -34.69 -0.70 26.63
CA SER A 160 -33.36 -0.29 26.17
C SER A 160 -33.12 -0.75 24.73
N ASP A 161 -32.78 0.19 23.86
CA ASP A 161 -32.44 -0.11 22.46
C ASP A 161 -31.06 -0.77 22.33
N ASP A 162 -30.14 -0.52 23.28
CA ASP A 162 -28.85 -1.20 23.38
C ASP A 162 -29.03 -2.69 23.65
N LYS A 163 -29.87 -3.07 24.63
CA LYS A 163 -30.22 -4.48 24.89
C LYS A 163 -30.77 -5.17 23.65
N LYS A 164 -31.67 -4.51 22.92
CA LYS A 164 -32.26 -5.02 21.67
C LYS A 164 -31.19 -5.25 20.61
N SER A 165 -30.38 -4.22 20.34
CA SER A 165 -29.28 -4.27 19.37
C SER A 165 -28.28 -5.40 19.70
N ASN A 166 -27.84 -5.47 20.95
CA ASN A 166 -26.86 -6.44 21.42
C ASN A 166 -27.39 -7.88 21.41
N ALA A 167 -28.64 -8.12 21.86
CA ALA A 167 -29.25 -9.44 21.82
C ALA A 167 -29.52 -9.91 20.37
N LEU A 168 -30.02 -9.02 19.51
CA LEU A 168 -30.24 -9.31 18.09
C LEU A 168 -28.92 -9.61 17.37
N SER A 169 -27.88 -8.82 17.63
CA SER A 169 -26.52 -9.04 17.12
C SER A 169 -25.92 -10.36 17.61
N LEU A 170 -26.05 -10.69 18.90
CA LEU A 170 -25.55 -11.94 19.48
C LEU A 170 -26.29 -13.18 18.93
N VAL A 171 -27.61 -13.12 18.78
CA VAL A 171 -28.38 -14.24 18.19
C VAL A 171 -28.08 -14.40 16.69
N THR A 172 -27.86 -13.30 15.96
CA THR A 172 -27.53 -13.34 14.52
C THR A 172 -26.10 -13.83 14.27
N SER A 173 -25.12 -13.38 15.07
CA SER A 173 -23.71 -13.83 14.97
C SER A 173 -23.49 -15.28 15.42
N MET A 174 -24.46 -15.88 16.10
CA MET A 174 -24.48 -17.29 16.50
C MET A 174 -25.34 -18.16 15.56
N ASN A 175 -25.71 -17.66 14.36
CA ASN A 175 -26.46 -18.43 13.37
C ASN A 175 -25.63 -19.59 12.80
N SER A 176 -26.06 -20.83 13.05
CA SER A 176 -25.42 -22.06 12.60
C SER A 176 -25.96 -22.61 11.27
N CYS A 177 -27.00 -22.01 10.67
CA CYS A 177 -27.58 -22.48 9.43
C CYS A 177 -26.96 -21.79 8.19
N PRO A 178 -26.38 -22.55 7.25
CA PRO A 178 -25.84 -21.97 6.02
C PRO A 178 -26.96 -21.55 5.06
N ALA A 179 -26.82 -20.33 4.51
CA ALA A 179 -27.53 -19.82 3.33
C ALA A 179 -29.08 -19.74 3.36
N ASP A 180 -29.75 -19.95 4.50
CA ASP A 180 -31.20 -19.68 4.61
C ASP A 180 -31.45 -18.23 5.08
N THR A 181 -32.14 -17.43 4.26
CA THR A 181 -32.47 -16.03 4.57
C THR A 181 -33.77 -15.87 5.36
N GLU A 182 -34.56 -16.92 5.53
CA GLU A 182 -35.81 -16.97 6.31
C GLU A 182 -35.63 -17.61 7.71
N GLN A 183 -34.45 -18.15 8.04
CA GLN A 183 -34.22 -18.92 9.27
C GLN A 183 -32.89 -18.55 9.94
N VAL A 184 -32.90 -18.46 11.28
CA VAL A 184 -31.71 -18.27 12.12
C VAL A 184 -31.64 -19.40 13.13
N CYS A 185 -30.58 -20.20 13.03
CA CYS A 185 -30.41 -21.41 13.82
C CYS A 185 -29.46 -21.16 14.98
N LEU A 186 -30.00 -21.17 16.20
CA LEU A 186 -29.27 -20.96 17.44
C LEU A 186 -28.95 -22.31 18.08
N THR A 187 -28.11 -23.11 17.40
CA THR A 187 -27.71 -24.46 17.87
C THR A 187 -26.23 -24.50 18.22
N PHE A 188 -25.91 -24.76 19.48
CA PHE A 188 -24.52 -24.82 19.97
C PHE A 188 -23.91 -26.20 19.68
N SER A 189 -22.77 -26.24 18.99
CA SER A 189 -22.08 -27.49 18.65
C SER A 189 -21.34 -28.09 19.86
N SER A 190 -21.06 -27.25 20.87
CA SER A 190 -20.38 -27.64 22.11
C SER A 190 -21.01 -27.03 23.36
N VAL A 191 -20.72 -27.65 24.51
CA VAL A 191 -21.06 -27.10 25.84
C VAL A 191 -20.34 -25.77 26.10
N ILE A 192 -19.20 -25.53 25.44
CA ILE A 192 -18.43 -24.28 25.54
C ILE A 192 -19.17 -23.15 24.81
N GLU A 193 -19.65 -23.39 23.58
CA GLU A 193 -20.44 -22.41 22.83
C GLU A 193 -21.75 -22.06 23.55
N SER A 194 -22.45 -23.04 24.12
CA SER A 194 -23.63 -22.76 24.97
C SER A 194 -23.27 -21.90 26.18
N LYS A 195 -22.12 -22.14 26.83
CA LYS A 195 -21.66 -21.33 27.97
C LYS A 195 -21.20 -19.93 27.58
N ARG A 196 -20.58 -19.76 26.41
CA ARG A 196 -20.21 -18.45 25.85
C ARG A 196 -21.46 -17.64 25.50
N PHE A 197 -22.47 -18.27 24.91
CA PHE A 197 -23.78 -17.63 24.74
C PHE A 197 -24.41 -17.27 26.10
N ASP A 198 -24.40 -18.19 27.07
CA ASP A 198 -24.85 -17.92 28.44
C ASP A 198 -24.03 -16.79 29.13
N SER A 199 -22.78 -16.53 28.71
CA SER A 199 -21.89 -15.49 29.24
C SER A 199 -22.20 -14.12 28.62
N LEU A 200 -22.24 -14.05 27.29
CA LEU A 200 -22.50 -12.83 26.52
C LEU A 200 -23.95 -12.35 26.68
N TYR A 201 -24.94 -13.25 26.69
CA TYR A 201 -26.36 -12.85 26.77
C TYR A 201 -26.70 -12.18 28.12
N LYS A 202 -25.87 -12.36 29.16
CA LYS A 202 -26.00 -11.66 30.45
C LYS A 202 -25.39 -10.25 30.45
N GLN A 203 -24.69 -9.86 29.39
CA GLN A 203 -23.93 -8.61 29.27
C GLN A 203 -24.40 -7.72 28.11
N ILE A 204 -25.55 -8.05 27.50
CA ILE A 204 -26.25 -7.24 26.49
C ILE A 204 -26.65 -5.84 26.98
N ASP A 205 -26.57 -5.58 28.28
CA ASP A 205 -26.82 -4.30 28.95
C ASP A 205 -25.68 -3.27 28.74
N LEU A 206 -24.54 -3.68 28.18
CA LEU A 206 -23.40 -2.80 27.86
C LEU A 206 -23.70 -1.89 26.67
N ALA A 207 -22.94 -0.78 26.54
CA ALA A 207 -22.99 0.03 25.33
C ALA A 207 -22.56 -0.82 24.11
N PRO A 208 -23.16 -0.66 22.91
CA PRO A 208 -22.93 -1.59 21.80
C PRO A 208 -21.47 -1.81 21.38
N GLU A 209 -20.63 -0.77 21.43
CA GLU A 209 -19.20 -0.90 21.14
C GLU A 209 -18.41 -1.60 22.27
N GLU A 210 -18.82 -1.44 23.54
CA GLU A 210 -18.25 -2.18 24.67
C GLU A 210 -18.68 -3.66 24.63
N PHE A 211 -19.93 -3.93 24.26
CA PHE A 211 -20.45 -5.28 24.06
C PHE A 211 -19.75 -5.99 22.90
N LYS A 212 -19.61 -5.33 21.75
CA LYS A 212 -18.87 -5.81 20.57
C LYS A 212 -17.39 -6.09 20.91
N LYS A 213 -16.75 -5.24 21.71
CA LYS A 213 -15.39 -5.46 22.22
C LYS A 213 -15.32 -6.69 23.14
N LEU A 214 -16.26 -6.87 24.06
CA LEU A 214 -16.36 -8.06 24.93
C LEU A 214 -16.59 -9.35 24.11
N VAL A 215 -17.49 -9.32 23.11
CA VAL A 215 -17.76 -10.44 22.21
C VAL A 215 -16.47 -10.91 21.52
N ASN A 216 -15.65 -9.96 21.07
CA ASN A 216 -14.34 -10.22 20.44
C ASN A 216 -13.30 -10.73 21.46
N GLU A 217 -13.18 -10.10 22.62
CA GLU A 217 -12.28 -10.56 23.69
C GLU A 217 -12.59 -11.99 24.14
N GLU A 218 -13.87 -12.40 24.16
CA GLU A 218 -14.27 -13.78 24.47
C GLU A 218 -14.12 -14.75 23.28
N VAL A 219 -13.82 -14.26 22.06
CA VAL A 219 -13.20 -15.09 20.99
C VAL A 219 -11.71 -15.25 21.27
N GLU A 220 -10.98 -14.14 21.38
CA GLU A 220 -9.51 -14.11 21.48
C GLU A 220 -8.98 -14.93 22.66
N ASN A 221 -9.59 -14.78 23.84
CA ASN A 221 -9.20 -15.53 25.04
C ASN A 221 -9.44 -17.05 24.94
N ASN A 222 -10.33 -17.50 24.04
CA ASN A 222 -10.60 -18.93 23.81
C ASN A 222 -9.86 -19.50 22.58
N ALA A 223 -9.39 -18.66 21.66
CA ALA A 223 -8.47 -19.06 20.60
C ALA A 223 -7.15 -19.63 21.15
N ALA A 224 -6.77 -19.21 22.37
CA ALA A 224 -5.60 -19.72 23.09
C ALA A 224 -5.78 -21.12 23.73
N THR A 225 -7.01 -21.65 23.84
CA THR A 225 -7.30 -22.86 24.64
C THR A 225 -7.87 -24.05 23.88
N ASP A 226 -8.50 -23.88 22.71
CA ASP A 226 -9.00 -24.99 21.89
C ASP A 226 -8.52 -24.93 20.41
N LYS A 227 -7.26 -25.35 20.23
CA LYS A 227 -6.57 -25.75 18.99
C LYS A 227 -6.96 -25.05 17.67
N ALA A 228 -6.16 -24.05 17.30
CA ALA A 228 -5.68 -23.95 15.92
C ALA A 228 -4.76 -25.16 15.57
N PRO A 229 -4.45 -25.44 14.28
CA PRO A 229 -3.61 -26.59 13.89
C PRO A 229 -2.21 -26.64 14.54
N SER A 230 -1.67 -25.49 14.94
CA SER A 230 -0.47 -25.35 15.78
C SER A 230 -0.68 -24.29 16.85
N THR A 231 -0.39 -24.61 18.12
CA THR A 231 -0.65 -23.74 19.28
C THR A 231 0.49 -22.76 19.57
N HIS A 232 1.07 -22.13 18.53
CA HIS A 232 2.31 -21.35 18.62
C HIS A 232 2.30 -20.01 17.86
N THR A 233 1.28 -19.17 18.10
CA THR A 233 1.32 -17.74 17.75
C THR A 233 0.83 -16.87 18.90
N SER A 234 1.72 -16.08 19.50
CA SER A 234 1.36 -15.04 20.47
C SER A 234 1.37 -13.67 19.77
N PRO A 235 0.24 -12.92 19.72
CA PRO A 235 0.19 -11.63 19.06
C PRO A 235 0.88 -10.53 19.90
N VAL A 236 2.20 -10.40 19.74
CA VAL A 236 2.97 -9.29 20.34
C VAL A 236 2.85 -8.07 19.43
N VAL A 237 1.95 -7.14 19.77
CA VAL A 237 1.82 -5.89 19.02
C VAL A 237 3.12 -5.07 19.12
N PRO A 238 3.76 -4.71 18.00
CA PRO A 238 5.13 -4.20 17.96
C PRO A 238 5.23 -2.73 18.45
N VAL A 239 5.84 -2.53 19.62
CA VAL A 239 6.12 -1.19 20.16
C VAL A 239 7.14 -0.46 19.28
N THR A 240 6.79 0.73 18.79
CA THR A 240 7.67 1.52 17.91
C THR A 240 8.95 1.97 18.61
N THR A 241 10.10 1.84 17.95
CA THR A 241 11.39 2.22 18.53
C THR A 241 11.45 3.73 18.79
N PRO A 242 11.76 4.20 20.01
CA PRO A 242 11.82 5.63 20.33
C PRO A 242 12.73 6.41 19.38
N GLY A 243 12.16 7.41 18.70
CA GLY A 243 12.86 8.25 17.71
C GLY A 243 12.71 7.81 16.25
N THR A 244 12.16 6.64 15.96
CA THR A 244 11.73 6.29 14.58
C THR A 244 10.40 6.96 14.22
N LYS A 245 10.07 7.07 12.92
CA LYS A 245 8.77 7.55 12.46
C LYS A 245 8.11 6.67 11.40
N PRO A 246 6.78 6.42 11.46
CA PRO A 246 5.98 5.75 10.42
C PRO A 246 5.95 6.41 9.02
N ASP A 247 6.80 7.41 8.76
CA ASP A 247 6.65 8.37 7.68
C ASP A 247 7.84 8.26 6.72
N LEU A 248 7.58 7.81 5.48
CA LEU A 248 8.58 7.75 4.40
C LEU A 248 9.16 9.13 4.02
N ASN A 249 8.58 10.24 4.49
CA ASN A 249 9.17 11.58 4.33
C ASN A 249 10.26 11.91 5.38
N ALA A 250 10.43 11.08 6.42
CA ALA A 250 11.33 11.34 7.53
C ALA A 250 12.76 10.86 7.24
N SER A 251 13.75 11.57 7.82
CA SER A 251 15.17 11.20 7.73
C SER A 251 15.53 9.87 8.42
N PHE A 252 14.59 9.26 9.15
CA PHE A 252 14.74 7.96 9.78
C PHE A 252 13.37 7.25 9.84
N VAL A 253 13.10 6.46 8.80
CA VAL A 253 11.91 5.63 8.65
C VAL A 253 11.88 4.54 9.75
N SER A 254 10.69 4.20 10.24
CA SER A 254 10.51 3.16 11.26
C SER A 254 10.54 1.75 10.66
N ALA A 255 10.92 0.78 11.50
CA ALA A 255 10.95 -0.61 11.09
C ALA A 255 9.55 -1.19 10.82
N ASN A 256 8.45 -0.53 11.21
CA ASN A 256 7.08 -0.97 10.91
C ASN A 256 6.48 -0.24 9.68
N ALA A 257 7.27 0.46 8.87
CA ALA A 257 6.77 1.34 7.82
C ALA A 257 5.70 0.69 6.93
N GLU A 258 5.91 -0.56 6.51
CA GLU A 258 5.00 -1.27 5.62
C GLU A 258 3.68 -1.67 6.29
N GLN A 259 3.69 -2.07 7.58
CA GLN A 259 2.45 -2.29 8.36
C GLN A 259 1.58 -1.02 8.45
N PHE A 260 2.19 0.17 8.34
CA PHE A 260 1.51 1.46 8.30
C PHE A 260 0.99 1.88 6.91
N TYR A 261 1.27 1.10 5.86
CA TYR A 261 0.81 1.33 4.47
C TYR A 261 -0.03 0.17 3.90
N GLN A 262 0.09 -1.04 4.45
CA GLN A 262 -0.94 -2.08 4.34
C GLN A 262 -2.26 -1.58 4.93
N TYR A 263 -3.39 -2.09 4.43
CA TYR A 263 -4.67 -1.78 5.04
C TYR A 263 -4.80 -2.50 6.39
N GLN A 264 -4.99 -1.72 7.46
CA GLN A 264 -5.34 -2.20 8.80
C GLN A 264 -6.79 -1.79 9.08
N PRO A 265 -7.74 -2.74 9.20
CA PRO A 265 -9.13 -2.40 9.51
C PRO A 265 -9.28 -1.82 10.92
N THR A 266 -10.05 -0.74 11.05
CA THR A 266 -10.58 -0.26 12.34
C THR A 266 -11.85 -0.99 12.75
N GLU A 267 -12.53 -1.64 11.79
CA GLU A 267 -13.75 -2.42 11.97
C GLU A 267 -13.60 -3.83 11.39
N ILE A 268 -14.38 -4.79 11.89
CA ILE A 268 -14.43 -6.16 11.33
C ILE A 268 -15.17 -6.11 9.99
N ILE A 269 -14.44 -6.33 8.89
CA ILE A 269 -15.00 -6.37 7.53
C ILE A 269 -15.19 -7.82 7.13
N LEU A 270 -16.31 -8.40 7.57
CA LEU A 270 -16.78 -9.72 7.15
C LEU A 270 -16.80 -9.80 5.62
N SER A 271 -16.02 -10.73 5.10
CA SER A 271 -15.69 -10.94 3.70
C SER A 271 -15.87 -12.42 3.37
N GLU A 272 -16.49 -12.70 2.23
CA GLU A 272 -16.61 -14.05 1.72
C GLU A 272 -15.41 -14.37 0.82
N GLY A 273 -14.77 -15.50 1.10
CA GLY A 273 -13.65 -16.05 0.36
C GLY A 273 -14.01 -17.40 -0.24
N ARG A 274 -13.25 -17.83 -1.24
CA ARG A 274 -13.47 -19.11 -1.90
C ARG A 274 -12.15 -19.86 -2.10
N LEU A 275 -12.06 -21.05 -1.52
CA LEU A 275 -10.91 -21.95 -1.65
C LEU A 275 -11.03 -22.76 -2.95
N VAL A 276 -9.98 -22.76 -3.77
CA VAL A 276 -9.99 -23.42 -5.10
C VAL A 276 -8.78 -24.31 -5.37
N ASP A 277 -8.99 -25.37 -6.17
CA ASP A 277 -7.93 -26.24 -6.67
C ASP A 277 -7.14 -25.58 -7.82
N SER A 278 -6.04 -26.20 -8.23
CA SER A 278 -5.15 -25.76 -9.34
C SER A 278 -5.84 -25.57 -10.70
N GLN A 279 -7.10 -25.99 -10.84
CA GLN A 279 -7.93 -25.85 -12.03
C GLN A 279 -9.10 -24.86 -11.83
N GLY A 280 -9.19 -24.19 -10.68
CA GLY A 280 -10.25 -23.24 -10.32
C GLY A 280 -11.52 -23.87 -9.75
N ASN A 281 -11.53 -25.19 -9.49
CA ASN A 281 -12.68 -25.86 -8.91
C ASN A 281 -12.79 -25.56 -7.42
N GLY A 282 -14.01 -25.33 -6.92
CA GLY A 282 -14.24 -25.10 -5.50
C GLY A 282 -13.84 -26.26 -4.60
N VAL A 283 -13.23 -26.00 -3.45
CA VAL A 283 -12.74 -27.00 -2.49
C VAL A 283 -13.57 -26.97 -1.20
N VAL A 284 -14.42 -27.98 -1.04
CA VAL A 284 -15.41 -28.17 0.04
C VAL A 284 -14.85 -29.14 1.08
N GLY A 285 -15.15 -28.93 2.37
CA GLY A 285 -14.80 -29.88 3.45
C GLY A 285 -13.44 -29.66 4.11
N VAL A 286 -12.71 -28.61 3.74
CA VAL A 286 -11.47 -28.16 4.39
C VAL A 286 -11.81 -27.23 5.56
N ASN A 287 -11.19 -27.44 6.72
CA ASN A 287 -11.33 -26.58 7.90
C ASN A 287 -10.60 -25.24 7.69
N TYR A 288 -11.17 -24.16 8.20
CA TYR A 288 -10.52 -22.83 8.23
C TYR A 288 -10.61 -22.21 9.63
N TYR A 289 -9.59 -21.42 9.97
CA TYR A 289 -9.40 -20.78 11.28
C TYR A 289 -8.88 -19.36 11.07
N THR A 290 -9.48 -18.40 11.76
CA THR A 290 -9.08 -16.98 11.75
C THR A 290 -9.25 -16.38 13.15
N ASN A 291 -8.86 -15.11 13.35
CA ASN A 291 -9.14 -14.41 14.61
C ASN A 291 -10.64 -14.13 14.78
N SER A 292 -11.35 -13.89 13.67
CA SER A 292 -12.77 -13.53 13.65
C SER A 292 -13.72 -14.74 13.62
N GLY A 293 -13.24 -15.94 13.31
CA GLY A 293 -14.09 -17.13 13.26
C GLY A 293 -13.36 -18.43 12.88
N ARG A 294 -14.12 -19.53 12.85
CA ARG A 294 -13.65 -20.86 12.39
C ARG A 294 -14.79 -21.59 11.70
N GLY A 295 -14.47 -22.51 10.79
CA GLY A 295 -15.50 -23.31 10.14
C GLY A 295 -14.97 -24.40 9.21
N VAL A 296 -15.80 -24.76 8.25
CA VAL A 296 -15.50 -25.66 7.13
C VAL A 296 -15.95 -24.97 5.85
N THR A 297 -15.16 -25.09 4.79
CA THR A 297 -15.48 -24.60 3.44
C THR A 297 -16.77 -25.24 2.91
N GLY A 298 -17.74 -24.39 2.56
CA GLY A 298 -19.09 -24.73 2.11
C GLY A 298 -19.17 -25.02 0.61
N GLU A 299 -20.35 -24.82 0.01
CA GLU A 299 -20.54 -25.04 -1.44
C GLU A 299 -19.57 -24.15 -2.25
N ASN A 300 -19.13 -24.65 -3.41
CA ASN A 300 -18.04 -24.07 -4.21
C ASN A 300 -16.72 -23.75 -3.46
N GLY A 301 -16.54 -24.21 -2.22
CA GLY A 301 -15.41 -23.88 -1.36
C GLY A 301 -15.51 -22.52 -0.66
N GLU A 302 -16.71 -21.97 -0.53
CA GLU A 302 -16.99 -20.68 0.11
C GLU A 302 -16.72 -20.71 1.64
N PHE A 303 -16.17 -19.62 2.20
CA PHE A 303 -15.85 -19.47 3.63
C PHE A 303 -15.83 -17.98 4.06
N SER A 304 -15.97 -17.69 5.34
CA SER A 304 -16.04 -16.31 5.86
C SER A 304 -14.80 -15.92 6.66
N PHE A 305 -14.30 -14.71 6.46
CA PHE A 305 -13.15 -14.13 7.18
C PHE A 305 -13.33 -12.61 7.35
N SER A 306 -12.56 -11.98 8.24
CA SER A 306 -12.44 -10.51 8.33
C SER A 306 -11.25 -10.02 7.51
N TRP A 307 -11.46 -8.99 6.68
CA TRP A 307 -10.41 -8.50 5.78
C TRP A 307 -9.10 -8.16 6.52
N GLY A 308 -7.96 -8.59 5.97
CA GLY A 308 -6.62 -8.29 6.47
C GLY A 308 -6.08 -9.25 7.53
N GLU A 309 -6.92 -10.12 8.12
CA GLU A 309 -6.49 -11.12 9.12
C GLU A 309 -5.77 -12.32 8.50
N THR A 310 -5.12 -13.16 9.31
CA THR A 310 -4.54 -14.43 8.85
C THR A 310 -5.59 -15.53 8.85
N ILE A 311 -5.71 -16.23 7.71
CA ILE A 311 -6.57 -17.40 7.53
C ILE A 311 -5.68 -18.64 7.45
N SER A 312 -5.86 -19.57 8.39
CA SER A 312 -5.19 -20.87 8.41
C SER A 312 -6.14 -21.97 7.97
N PHE A 313 -5.69 -22.85 7.07
CA PHE A 313 -6.47 -23.95 6.51
C PHE A 313 -5.91 -25.31 6.93
N GLY A 314 -6.81 -26.27 7.19
CA GLY A 314 -6.45 -27.60 7.68
C GLY A 314 -7.47 -28.68 7.36
N ILE A 315 -7.13 -29.92 7.71
CA ILE A 315 -8.06 -31.05 7.75
C ILE A 315 -7.98 -31.59 9.17
N ASP A 316 -8.93 -31.23 10.02
CA ASP A 316 -8.83 -31.42 11.47
C ASP A 316 -7.49 -30.87 12.01
N THR A 317 -6.60 -31.72 12.51
CA THR A 317 -5.30 -31.40 13.09
C THR A 317 -4.15 -31.35 12.08
N PHE A 318 -4.40 -31.70 10.81
CA PHE A 318 -3.42 -31.56 9.74
C PHE A 318 -3.43 -30.14 9.16
N GLU A 319 -2.26 -29.50 9.11
CA GLU A 319 -2.12 -28.12 8.63
C GLU A 319 -1.76 -28.10 7.14
N LEU A 320 -2.63 -27.51 6.31
CA LEU A 320 -2.30 -27.22 4.92
C LEU A 320 -1.35 -26.01 4.89
N GLY A 321 -1.76 -24.91 5.49
CA GLY A 321 -0.96 -23.70 5.69
C GLY A 321 -1.85 -22.47 5.89
N SER A 322 -1.25 -21.28 5.91
CA SER A 322 -1.95 -20.02 6.17
C SER A 322 -1.63 -18.93 5.14
N VAL A 323 -2.50 -17.93 5.07
CA VAL A 323 -2.45 -16.84 4.10
C VAL A 323 -3.20 -15.62 4.63
N ARG A 324 -2.79 -14.40 4.24
CA ARG A 324 -3.50 -13.17 4.60
C ARG A 324 -4.81 -13.04 3.82
N GLY A 325 -5.91 -12.74 4.52
CA GLY A 325 -7.23 -12.46 3.95
C GLY A 325 -7.31 -11.10 3.28
N ASN A 326 -6.55 -10.87 2.21
CA ASN A 326 -6.66 -9.67 1.38
C ASN A 326 -7.12 -9.96 -0.06
N LYS A 327 -7.82 -11.08 -0.26
CA LYS A 327 -8.41 -11.51 -1.53
C LYS A 327 -9.57 -12.47 -1.28
N SER A 328 -10.57 -12.46 -2.16
CA SER A 328 -11.76 -13.33 -2.06
C SER A 328 -11.63 -14.67 -2.80
N THR A 329 -10.54 -14.92 -3.51
CA THR A 329 -10.21 -16.25 -4.05
C THR A 329 -8.83 -16.65 -3.54
N ILE A 330 -8.73 -17.86 -2.99
CA ILE A 330 -7.49 -18.42 -2.45
C ILE A 330 -7.29 -19.79 -3.10
N ALA A 331 -6.19 -19.99 -3.80
CA ALA A 331 -5.86 -21.30 -4.37
C ALA A 331 -5.10 -22.15 -3.35
N LEU A 332 -5.31 -23.48 -3.37
CA LEU A 332 -4.57 -24.44 -2.55
C LEU A 332 -3.04 -24.31 -2.69
N THR A 333 -2.59 -23.92 -3.89
CA THR A 333 -1.17 -23.66 -4.20
C THR A 333 -0.59 -22.44 -3.50
N GLU A 334 -1.41 -21.56 -2.93
CA GLU A 334 -0.98 -20.34 -2.21
C GLU A 334 -0.88 -20.55 -0.69
N LEU A 335 -1.28 -21.73 -0.20
CA LEU A 335 -1.12 -22.14 1.21
C LEU A 335 0.30 -22.65 1.52
N GLY A 336 1.25 -22.43 0.61
CA GLY A 336 2.63 -22.87 0.70
C GLY A 336 3.50 -22.22 -0.37
N ASP A 337 4.76 -22.65 -0.40
CA ASP A 337 5.65 -22.50 -1.56
C ASP A 337 5.18 -23.36 -2.73
N GLU A 338 5.78 -23.22 -3.91
CA GLU A 338 5.38 -23.95 -5.12
C GLU A 338 5.29 -25.48 -4.92
N VAL A 339 6.24 -26.08 -4.19
CA VAL A 339 6.28 -27.52 -3.95
C VAL A 339 5.23 -27.92 -2.92
N ARG A 340 5.23 -27.27 -1.73
CA ARG A 340 4.23 -27.54 -0.69
C ARG A 340 2.80 -27.28 -1.19
N GLY A 341 2.58 -26.20 -1.91
CA GLY A 341 1.30 -25.79 -2.50
C GLY A 341 0.80 -26.75 -3.57
N ALA A 342 1.66 -27.18 -4.49
CA ALA A 342 1.32 -28.27 -5.42
C ALA A 342 1.04 -29.58 -4.69
N ASN A 343 1.74 -29.87 -3.59
CA ASN A 343 1.51 -31.07 -2.78
C ASN A 343 0.23 -30.98 -1.94
N ILE A 344 -0.19 -29.79 -1.51
CA ILE A 344 -1.52 -29.53 -0.93
C ILE A 344 -2.60 -29.78 -1.99
N ASP A 345 -2.44 -29.27 -3.22
CA ASP A 345 -3.37 -29.57 -4.32
C ASP A 345 -3.41 -31.07 -4.65
N GLN A 346 -2.26 -31.76 -4.67
CA GLN A 346 -2.19 -33.21 -4.88
C GLN A 346 -2.82 -34.00 -3.72
N LEU A 347 -2.64 -33.59 -2.46
CA LEU A 347 -3.24 -34.26 -1.29
C LEU A 347 -4.76 -34.10 -1.29
N ILE A 348 -5.25 -32.87 -1.48
CA ILE A 348 -6.68 -32.59 -1.63
C ILE A 348 -7.22 -33.31 -2.86
N HIS A 349 -6.50 -33.33 -3.99
CA HIS A 349 -6.90 -34.12 -5.16
C HIS A 349 -7.04 -35.60 -4.81
N ARG A 350 -6.05 -36.20 -4.14
CA ARG A 350 -6.02 -37.63 -3.78
C ARG A 350 -7.21 -38.04 -2.91
N TYR A 351 -7.54 -37.24 -1.89
CA TYR A 351 -8.56 -37.58 -0.90
C TYR A 351 -9.95 -36.97 -1.15
N SER A 352 -10.13 -36.08 -2.14
CA SER A 352 -11.45 -35.52 -2.50
C SER A 352 -12.23 -36.39 -3.47
N LYS A 353 -13.56 -36.35 -3.35
CA LYS A 353 -14.50 -36.82 -4.38
C LYS A 353 -14.94 -35.67 -5.28
N ALA A 354 -15.43 -35.98 -6.48
CA ALA A 354 -16.09 -35.00 -7.32
C ALA A 354 -17.48 -34.65 -6.73
N GLY A 355 -17.73 -33.36 -6.50
CA GLY A 355 -19.01 -32.84 -6.04
C GLY A 355 -19.87 -32.31 -7.19
N GLN A 356 -20.88 -31.50 -6.85
CA GLN A 356 -21.67 -30.75 -7.84
C GLN A 356 -20.83 -29.59 -8.41
N ASN A 357 -21.21 -29.05 -9.58
CA ASN A 357 -20.55 -27.88 -10.19
C ASN A 357 -19.02 -28.00 -10.33
N ASN A 358 -18.52 -29.21 -10.65
CA ASN A 358 -17.09 -29.59 -10.73
C ASN A 358 -16.28 -29.46 -9.43
N THR A 359 -16.91 -29.20 -8.28
CA THR A 359 -16.22 -29.04 -6.99
C THR A 359 -15.46 -30.28 -6.52
N ARG A 360 -14.50 -30.07 -5.62
CA ARG A 360 -13.80 -31.10 -4.86
C ARG A 360 -14.38 -31.15 -3.45
N VAL A 361 -14.88 -32.31 -3.04
CA VAL A 361 -15.41 -32.51 -1.69
C VAL A 361 -14.46 -33.42 -0.92
N VAL A 362 -13.82 -32.91 0.12
CA VAL A 362 -13.06 -33.71 1.09
C VAL A 362 -14.07 -34.41 2.01
N PRO A 363 -14.17 -35.76 2.01
CA PRO A 363 -15.14 -36.45 2.87
C PRO A 363 -14.78 -36.36 4.35
N ASP A 364 -15.79 -36.31 5.23
CA ASP A 364 -15.59 -36.33 6.68
C ASP A 364 -14.81 -37.55 7.19
N ASP A 365 -14.77 -38.66 6.45
CA ASP A 365 -13.96 -39.83 6.80
C ASP A 365 -12.45 -39.59 6.68
N VAL A 366 -12.02 -38.61 5.88
CA VAL A 366 -10.63 -38.12 5.87
C VAL A 366 -10.33 -37.41 7.19
N ARG A 367 -11.20 -36.48 7.59
CA ARG A 367 -11.10 -35.74 8.87
C ARG A 367 -11.09 -36.69 10.07
N LYS A 368 -11.95 -37.70 10.07
CA LYS A 368 -11.98 -38.76 11.11
C LYS A 368 -10.66 -39.51 11.22
N VAL A 369 -10.04 -39.91 10.09
CA VAL A 369 -8.73 -40.59 10.14
C VAL A 369 -7.64 -39.65 10.61
N PHE A 370 -7.60 -38.40 10.16
CA PHE A 370 -6.58 -37.44 10.60
C PHE A 370 -6.68 -37.14 12.11
N ALA A 371 -7.90 -37.07 12.66
CA ALA A 371 -8.15 -36.93 14.09
C ALA A 371 -7.66 -38.12 14.95
N GLU A 372 -7.34 -39.28 14.35
CA GLU A 372 -6.68 -40.40 15.04
C GLU A 372 -5.18 -40.12 15.32
N TYR A 373 -4.58 -39.08 14.72
CA TYR A 373 -3.14 -38.74 14.78
C TYR A 373 -2.82 -37.29 15.26
N PRO A 374 -3.50 -36.75 16.31
CA PRO A 374 -3.74 -35.32 16.52
C PRO A 374 -2.53 -34.45 16.94
N ASN A 375 -1.33 -35.04 17.01
CA ASN A 375 -0.07 -34.38 17.38
C ASN A 375 1.10 -34.75 16.42
N VAL A 376 0.90 -35.65 15.44
CA VAL A 376 1.97 -36.24 14.60
C VAL A 376 1.61 -36.32 13.10
N ILE A 377 0.37 -36.05 12.71
CA ILE A 377 -0.07 -36.13 11.30
C ILE A 377 0.76 -35.25 10.36
N ASN A 378 1.20 -34.08 10.84
CA ASN A 378 2.08 -33.14 10.12
C ASN A 378 3.55 -33.62 9.99
N GLU A 379 3.98 -34.56 10.83
CA GLU A 379 5.29 -35.22 10.73
C GLU A 379 5.23 -36.47 9.83
N ILE A 380 4.09 -37.15 9.80
CA ILE A 380 3.89 -38.39 9.04
C ILE A 380 3.63 -38.12 7.55
N ILE A 381 2.84 -37.09 7.21
CA ILE A 381 2.58 -36.69 5.82
C ILE A 381 3.37 -35.41 5.52
N ASN A 382 4.55 -35.58 4.92
CA ASN A 382 5.44 -34.46 4.60
C ASN A 382 5.04 -33.83 3.26
N LEU A 383 4.47 -32.62 3.32
CA LEU A 383 4.09 -31.83 2.16
C LEU A 383 5.29 -31.19 1.43
N SER A 384 6.49 -31.18 1.99
CA SER A 384 7.67 -30.52 1.39
C SER A 384 8.57 -31.46 0.56
N LEU A 385 8.10 -32.68 0.26
CA LEU A 385 8.83 -33.67 -0.55
C LEU A 385 8.77 -33.36 -2.06
N SER A 386 9.75 -33.86 -2.84
CA SER A 386 9.75 -33.70 -4.30
C SER A 386 8.54 -34.42 -4.95
N ASN A 387 7.97 -33.82 -6.00
CA ASN A 387 6.61 -34.14 -6.45
C ASN A 387 6.47 -34.57 -7.91
N GLY A 388 7.57 -35.03 -8.52
CA GLY A 388 7.62 -35.52 -9.91
C GLY A 388 7.68 -34.43 -10.98
N ALA A 389 7.72 -33.15 -10.59
CA ALA A 389 7.76 -32.05 -11.54
C ALA A 389 9.02 -32.03 -12.42
N THR A 390 8.88 -31.48 -13.63
CA THR A 390 9.97 -31.28 -14.57
C THR A 390 10.56 -29.88 -14.46
N LEU A 391 11.84 -29.78 -14.06
CA LEU A 391 12.62 -28.55 -14.15
C LEU A 391 13.13 -28.35 -15.58
N GLY A 392 13.11 -27.12 -16.07
CA GLY A 392 13.61 -26.76 -17.40
C GLY A 392 14.93 -25.99 -17.35
N GLU A 393 16.07 -26.67 -17.49
CA GLU A 393 17.38 -26.01 -17.69
C GLU A 393 17.63 -25.80 -19.20
N GLY A 394 16.89 -24.86 -19.79
CA GLY A 394 16.98 -24.53 -21.21
C GLY A 394 16.56 -25.71 -22.11
N ASP A 395 17.48 -26.18 -22.96
CA ASP A 395 17.24 -27.31 -23.88
C ASP A 395 17.14 -28.69 -23.17
N GLN A 396 17.32 -28.77 -21.85
CA GLN A 396 17.18 -30.01 -21.08
C GLN A 396 16.05 -29.95 -20.05
N VAL A 397 15.18 -30.97 -20.12
CA VAL A 397 14.09 -31.19 -19.17
C VAL A 397 14.52 -32.25 -18.16
N VAL A 398 14.57 -31.88 -16.89
CA VAL A 398 14.97 -32.77 -15.78
C VAL A 398 13.74 -33.08 -14.93
N THR A 399 13.22 -34.31 -15.06
CA THR A 399 12.14 -34.81 -14.20
C THR A 399 12.71 -35.16 -12.83
N LEU A 400 12.17 -34.56 -11.76
CA LEU A 400 12.49 -34.92 -10.38
C LEU A 400 11.83 -36.26 -9.98
N PRO A 401 12.32 -36.93 -8.92
CA PRO A 401 11.56 -37.98 -8.23
C PRO A 401 10.20 -37.47 -7.72
N ASN A 402 9.31 -38.40 -7.36
CA ASN A 402 8.02 -38.09 -6.73
C ASN A 402 7.94 -38.70 -5.32
N GLU A 403 8.90 -38.33 -4.48
CA GLU A 403 8.98 -38.71 -3.06
C GLU A 403 7.67 -38.42 -2.32
N PHE A 404 6.95 -37.35 -2.71
CA PHE A 404 5.66 -36.98 -2.15
C PHE A 404 4.59 -38.06 -2.37
N ILE A 405 4.56 -38.73 -3.53
CA ILE A 405 3.65 -39.85 -3.77
C ILE A 405 4.22 -41.18 -3.23
N GLU A 406 5.54 -41.40 -3.33
CA GLU A 406 6.21 -42.59 -2.79
C GLU A 406 6.02 -42.75 -1.27
N GLN A 407 5.85 -41.65 -0.51
CA GLN A 407 5.55 -41.73 0.92
C GLN A 407 4.28 -42.55 1.22
N PHE A 408 3.26 -42.50 0.36
CA PHE A 408 2.03 -43.28 0.55
C PHE A 408 2.19 -44.77 0.20
N GLU A 409 3.35 -45.20 -0.33
CA GLU A 409 3.63 -46.60 -0.58
C GLU A 409 4.27 -47.32 0.62
N THR A 410 4.80 -46.60 1.61
CA THR A 410 5.51 -47.17 2.77
C THR A 410 5.21 -46.47 4.10
N GLY A 411 5.67 -47.04 5.22
CA GLY A 411 5.56 -46.42 6.55
C GLY A 411 4.13 -46.12 7.02
N GLN A 412 4.01 -45.17 7.96
CA GLN A 412 2.72 -44.77 8.55
C GLN A 412 1.84 -43.99 7.57
N ALA A 413 2.43 -43.26 6.61
CA ALA A 413 1.67 -42.56 5.57
C ALA A 413 0.87 -43.53 4.69
N LYS A 414 1.42 -44.72 4.37
CA LYS A 414 0.69 -45.81 3.73
C LYS A 414 -0.48 -46.35 4.57
N GLU A 415 -0.30 -46.46 5.89
CA GLU A 415 -1.36 -46.97 6.79
C GLU A 415 -2.55 -46.00 6.83
N ILE A 416 -2.26 -44.70 6.93
CA ILE A 416 -3.24 -43.62 6.86
C ILE A 416 -3.93 -43.56 5.49
N ASP A 417 -3.16 -43.60 4.40
CA ASP A 417 -3.68 -43.66 3.03
C ASP A 417 -4.62 -44.85 2.84
N THR A 418 -4.19 -46.04 3.25
CA THR A 418 -5.01 -47.27 3.17
C THR A 418 -6.31 -47.13 3.98
N ALA A 419 -6.25 -46.53 5.18
CA ALA A 419 -7.42 -46.30 6.02
C ALA A 419 -8.40 -45.27 5.44
N ILE A 420 -7.91 -44.28 4.69
CA ILE A 420 -8.73 -43.30 3.97
C ILE A 420 -9.32 -43.92 2.71
N CYS A 421 -8.50 -44.47 1.82
CA CYS A 421 -8.94 -45.03 0.53
C CYS A 421 -9.95 -46.18 0.72
N ALA A 422 -9.86 -46.96 1.80
CA ALA A 422 -10.84 -47.98 2.16
C ALA A 422 -12.20 -47.41 2.61
N LYS A 423 -12.24 -46.18 3.15
CA LYS A 423 -13.46 -45.46 3.54
C LYS A 423 -14.02 -44.59 2.39
N THR A 424 -13.21 -44.19 1.41
CA THR A 424 -13.60 -43.27 0.32
C THR A 424 -13.93 -43.93 -1.02
N ASP A 425 -14.15 -45.25 -1.07
CA ASP A 425 -14.34 -46.03 -2.32
C ASP A 425 -13.11 -45.99 -3.26
N GLY A 426 -11.91 -45.84 -2.68
CA GLY A 426 -10.65 -45.56 -3.36
C GLY A 426 -10.20 -44.11 -3.21
N CYS A 427 -8.93 -43.85 -3.52
CA CYS A 427 -8.36 -42.51 -3.65
C CYS A 427 -8.13 -42.19 -5.13
N ASN A 428 -8.11 -40.89 -5.49
CA ASN A 428 -7.81 -40.50 -6.86
C ASN A 428 -6.35 -40.82 -7.22
N SER A 429 -6.12 -41.14 -8.49
CA SER A 429 -4.77 -41.28 -9.03
C SER A 429 -4.00 -39.95 -8.97
N PRO A 430 -2.66 -39.95 -8.82
CA PRO A 430 -1.89 -38.71 -8.82
C PRO A 430 -2.12 -37.87 -10.08
N ARG A 431 -2.29 -36.55 -9.91
CA ARG A 431 -2.30 -35.60 -11.02
C ARG A 431 -0.87 -35.42 -11.54
N TRP A 432 -0.68 -35.47 -12.85
CA TRP A 432 0.55 -34.95 -13.46
C TRP A 432 0.58 -33.43 -13.30
N PHE A 433 1.49 -32.93 -12.48
CA PHE A 433 1.74 -31.50 -12.33
C PHE A 433 2.79 -31.04 -13.35
N SER A 434 2.39 -30.12 -14.23
CA SER A 434 3.32 -29.13 -14.75
C SER A 434 3.32 -27.96 -13.76
N LEU A 435 4.48 -27.43 -13.38
CA LEU A 435 4.57 -26.26 -12.50
C LEU A 435 4.06 -24.96 -13.17
N THR A 436 3.65 -25.03 -14.44
CA THR A 436 2.80 -24.02 -15.10
C THR A 436 1.36 -24.00 -14.54
N ALA A 437 1.22 -23.89 -13.22
CA ALA A 437 -0.04 -23.58 -12.56
C ALA A 437 -0.35 -22.09 -12.73
N ARG A 438 -1.63 -21.73 -12.83
CA ARG A 438 -2.07 -20.36 -13.17
C ARG A 438 -1.74 -19.34 -12.08
N SER A 439 -0.59 -18.70 -12.20
CA SER A 439 -0.34 -17.34 -11.72
C SER A 439 0.18 -16.52 -12.89
N ILE A 440 -0.46 -15.39 -13.22
CA ILE A 440 -0.11 -14.60 -14.41
C ILE A 440 1.10 -13.71 -14.07
N ASN A 441 2.27 -14.35 -14.05
CA ASN A 441 3.58 -13.72 -14.18
C ASN A 441 4.54 -14.70 -14.89
N GLU A 442 4.11 -15.20 -16.05
CA GLU A 442 5.07 -15.43 -17.16
C GLU A 442 5.88 -14.13 -17.34
N GLY A 443 7.16 -14.17 -17.71
CA GLY A 443 8.05 -13.00 -17.72
C GLY A 443 7.53 -11.81 -18.54
N GLN A 444 6.84 -10.87 -17.88
CA GLN A 444 6.02 -9.85 -18.55
C GLN A 444 6.04 -8.46 -17.91
N ILE A 445 6.79 -8.15 -16.83
CA ILE A 445 6.84 -6.76 -16.33
C ILE A 445 7.51 -5.89 -17.41
N GLN A 446 8.67 -6.30 -17.90
CA GLN A 446 9.35 -5.63 -19.02
C GLN A 446 8.49 -5.64 -20.30
N GLY A 447 7.73 -6.71 -20.53
CA GLY A 447 6.81 -6.85 -21.67
C GLY A 447 5.63 -5.87 -21.64
N VAL A 448 4.97 -5.75 -20.48
CA VAL A 448 3.85 -4.82 -20.25
C VAL A 448 4.31 -3.38 -20.31
N ILE A 449 5.47 -3.04 -19.73
CA ILE A 449 6.09 -1.72 -19.89
C ILE A 449 6.35 -1.42 -21.38
N ASN A 450 6.92 -2.38 -22.12
CA ASN A 450 7.17 -2.20 -23.56
C ASN A 450 5.89 -2.01 -24.38
N LYS A 451 4.78 -2.68 -24.05
CA LYS A 451 3.47 -2.47 -24.67
C LYS A 451 2.91 -1.09 -24.34
N LEU A 452 2.88 -0.71 -23.06
CA LEU A 452 2.31 0.57 -22.61
C LEU A 452 3.09 1.78 -23.13
N TRP A 453 4.42 1.67 -23.21
CA TRP A 453 5.29 2.72 -23.76
C TRP A 453 5.45 2.65 -25.29
N GLY A 454 4.83 1.68 -25.98
CA GLY A 454 4.92 1.53 -27.43
C GLY A 454 6.32 1.21 -27.96
N VAL A 455 7.15 0.57 -27.14
CA VAL A 455 8.42 -0.07 -27.55
C VAL A 455 8.12 -1.37 -28.31
N ASP A 456 7.05 -2.07 -27.92
CA ASP A 456 6.41 -3.11 -28.74
C ASP A 456 5.76 -2.45 -29.97
N GLN A 457 6.21 -2.85 -31.17
CA GLN A 457 5.73 -2.28 -32.44
C GLN A 457 4.26 -2.62 -32.76
N SER A 458 3.64 -3.54 -32.02
CA SER A 458 2.21 -3.78 -32.11
C SER A 458 1.36 -2.76 -31.31
N TYR A 459 1.99 -1.92 -30.48
CA TYR A 459 1.37 -0.83 -29.70
C TYR A 459 1.80 0.56 -30.23
N LYS A 460 1.14 1.63 -29.77
CA LYS A 460 1.37 3.01 -30.26
C LYS A 460 2.61 3.61 -29.59
N SER A 461 3.62 3.99 -30.37
CA SER A 461 4.89 4.57 -29.86
C SER A 461 4.69 5.75 -28.90
N VAL A 462 5.33 5.70 -27.73
CA VAL A 462 5.39 6.80 -26.75
C VAL A 462 6.86 7.11 -26.44
N SER A 463 7.30 8.34 -26.73
CA SER A 463 8.68 8.79 -26.51
C SER A 463 8.83 9.71 -25.29
N LYS A 464 7.76 10.42 -24.90
CA LYS A 464 7.73 11.35 -23.77
C LYS A 464 6.49 11.11 -22.90
N PHE A 465 6.67 10.73 -21.63
CA PHE A 465 5.57 10.82 -20.67
C PHE A 465 5.50 12.25 -20.09
N HIS A 466 4.33 12.87 -20.11
CA HIS A 466 4.12 14.24 -19.65
C HIS A 466 3.55 14.27 -18.22
N VAL A 467 4.39 14.59 -17.24
CA VAL A 467 3.98 14.75 -15.85
C VAL A 467 3.46 16.17 -15.62
N PHE A 468 2.18 16.29 -15.30
CA PHE A 468 1.57 17.56 -14.90
C PHE A 468 2.27 18.15 -13.67
N HIS A 469 2.51 19.46 -13.70
CA HIS A 469 2.95 20.21 -12.51
C HIS A 469 1.74 20.66 -11.67
N ASP A 470 1.95 20.90 -10.37
CA ASP A 470 0.91 21.39 -9.44
C ASP A 470 0.31 22.73 -9.91
N SER A 471 -1.02 22.85 -9.81
CA SER A 471 -1.78 24.07 -10.11
C SER A 471 -1.69 25.09 -8.96
N THR A 472 -0.52 25.71 -8.81
CA THR A 472 -0.23 26.79 -7.85
C THR A 472 0.12 28.10 -8.57
N ASN A 473 0.51 29.16 -7.85
CA ASN A 473 0.83 30.47 -8.43
C ASN A 473 2.06 31.14 -7.79
N PHE A 474 3.17 30.43 -7.68
CA PHE A 474 4.39 30.96 -7.05
C PHE A 474 5.17 31.82 -8.05
N TYR A 475 5.34 33.11 -7.72
CA TYR A 475 6.01 34.09 -8.59
C TYR A 475 5.43 34.16 -10.02
N GLY A 476 4.12 33.96 -10.15
CA GLY A 476 3.39 33.93 -11.44
C GLY A 476 3.45 32.58 -12.17
N SER A 477 4.09 31.57 -11.58
CA SER A 477 4.40 30.29 -12.23
C SER A 477 3.61 29.11 -11.67
N THR A 478 3.53 28.04 -12.46
CA THR A 478 3.05 26.73 -12.01
C THR A 478 3.95 26.18 -10.89
N GLY A 479 3.46 25.21 -10.12
CA GLY A 479 4.24 24.52 -9.09
C GLY A 479 5.20 23.48 -9.67
N ASN A 480 5.63 22.53 -8.83
CA ASN A 480 6.55 21.46 -9.22
C ASN A 480 5.82 20.31 -9.95
N ALA A 481 6.57 19.46 -10.67
CA ALA A 481 6.08 18.21 -11.27
C ALA A 481 5.47 17.29 -10.20
N ARG A 482 4.28 16.73 -10.48
CA ARG A 482 3.49 15.94 -9.52
C ARG A 482 3.24 14.52 -10.02
N GLY A 483 3.98 13.56 -9.46
CA GLY A 483 3.59 12.15 -9.41
C GLY A 483 3.36 11.76 -7.95
N GLN A 484 2.14 11.33 -7.62
CA GLN A 484 1.80 10.72 -6.33
C GLN A 484 2.47 9.35 -6.23
N ALA A 485 3.18 9.06 -5.13
CA ALA A 485 3.88 7.80 -5.00
C ALA A 485 2.91 6.62 -4.81
N VAL A 486 3.19 5.52 -5.50
CA VAL A 486 2.51 4.23 -5.37
C VAL A 486 3.57 3.19 -5.02
N VAL A 487 3.39 2.51 -3.89
CA VAL A 487 4.27 1.43 -3.40
C VAL A 487 3.60 0.11 -3.74
N ASN A 488 4.39 -0.85 -4.21
CA ASN A 488 3.93 -2.22 -4.41
C ASN A 488 4.23 -2.97 -3.09
N ILE A 489 3.20 -3.56 -2.47
CA ILE A 489 3.29 -4.24 -1.16
C ILE A 489 3.08 -5.76 -1.26
N SER A 490 2.92 -6.29 -2.48
CA SER A 490 2.97 -7.73 -2.77
C SER A 490 3.37 -8.00 -4.22
N ASN A 491 3.71 -9.25 -4.53
CA ASN A 491 4.08 -9.70 -5.88
C ASN A 491 2.91 -9.67 -6.89
N ALA A 492 1.70 -9.28 -6.47
CA ALA A 492 0.58 -8.98 -7.36
C ALA A 492 0.71 -7.60 -8.04
N ALA A 493 1.69 -6.78 -7.64
CA ALA A 493 1.86 -5.42 -8.15
C ALA A 493 3.28 -5.11 -8.65
N PHE A 494 3.38 -4.34 -9.73
CA PHE A 494 4.64 -3.97 -10.36
C PHE A 494 4.63 -2.53 -10.93
N PRO A 495 5.82 -1.87 -11.05
CA PRO A 495 5.89 -0.48 -11.47
C PRO A 495 5.76 -0.33 -12.99
N ILE A 496 4.98 0.64 -13.43
CA ILE A 496 4.78 0.99 -14.84
C ILE A 496 5.55 2.27 -15.22
N LEU A 497 5.74 3.18 -14.26
CA LEU A 497 6.57 4.37 -14.45
C LEU A 497 7.16 4.89 -13.13
N MET A 498 8.47 5.08 -13.15
CA MET A 498 9.29 5.69 -12.10
C MET A 498 10.09 6.85 -12.73
N ALA A 499 10.26 7.96 -12.01
CA ALA A 499 11.05 9.09 -12.52
C ALA A 499 12.54 8.92 -12.19
N ARG A 500 13.43 9.36 -13.09
CA ARG A 500 14.87 9.37 -12.84
C ARG A 500 15.27 10.40 -11.78
N ASN A 501 16.31 10.06 -11.01
CA ASN A 501 16.83 10.83 -9.87
C ASN A 501 18.33 11.11 -9.93
N ASP A 502 19.03 10.64 -10.97
CA ASP A 502 20.43 11.01 -11.18
C ASP A 502 20.56 12.49 -11.57
N LYS A 503 21.77 13.04 -11.39
CA LYS A 503 22.08 14.48 -11.63
C LYS A 503 21.89 14.95 -13.09
N ASN A 504 21.51 14.06 -14.01
CA ASN A 504 21.24 14.30 -15.43
C ASN A 504 19.82 13.81 -15.84
N TYR A 505 18.86 13.67 -14.91
CA TYR A 505 17.55 13.01 -15.14
C TYR A 505 16.74 13.51 -16.34
N TRP A 506 16.86 14.80 -16.72
CA TRP A 506 16.09 15.42 -17.81
C TRP A 506 16.63 15.09 -19.21
N LEU A 507 17.86 14.57 -19.29
CA LEU A 507 18.51 14.15 -20.54
C LEU A 507 18.10 12.72 -20.89
N ALA A 508 17.97 12.41 -22.18
CA ALA A 508 17.70 11.06 -22.66
C ALA A 508 18.95 10.17 -22.54
N PHE A 509 18.77 8.85 -22.53
CA PHE A 509 19.90 7.93 -22.67
C PHE A 509 20.55 8.09 -24.04
N GLY A 510 21.88 8.01 -24.08
CA GLY A 510 22.69 8.31 -25.27
C GLY A 510 23.05 9.80 -25.43
N GLU A 511 22.31 10.75 -24.85
CA GLU A 511 22.71 12.17 -24.84
C GLU A 511 23.98 12.39 -23.99
N LYS A 512 24.71 13.49 -24.25
CA LYS A 512 25.89 13.86 -23.47
C LYS A 512 25.51 14.38 -22.08
N ARG A 513 26.07 13.81 -21.03
CA ARG A 513 25.83 14.23 -19.63
C ARG A 513 26.24 15.68 -19.45
N ALA A 514 25.40 16.46 -18.78
CA ALA A 514 25.73 17.80 -18.33
C ALA A 514 26.74 17.76 -17.16
N TRP A 515 26.56 16.79 -16.25
CA TRP A 515 27.33 16.64 -15.02
C TRP A 515 28.09 15.31 -14.98
N ASP A 516 29.35 15.37 -14.55
CA ASP A 516 30.17 14.18 -14.30
C ASP A 516 29.78 13.46 -12.99
N LYS A 517 30.44 12.33 -12.70
CA LYS A 517 30.24 11.53 -11.49
C LYS A 517 30.64 12.23 -10.17
N ASN A 518 31.34 13.36 -10.25
CA ASN A 518 31.65 14.21 -9.10
C ASN A 518 30.66 15.38 -8.97
N GLU A 519 29.59 15.42 -9.78
CA GLU A 519 28.64 16.52 -9.94
C GLU A 519 29.26 17.85 -10.42
N LEU A 520 30.32 17.79 -11.21
CA LEU A 520 30.99 18.93 -11.82
C LEU A 520 30.63 19.03 -13.31
N ALA A 521 30.69 20.23 -13.87
CA ALA A 521 30.56 20.42 -15.32
C ALA A 521 31.86 20.03 -16.02
N TYR A 522 31.74 19.48 -17.21
CA TYR A 522 32.89 19.13 -18.05
C TYR A 522 33.61 20.39 -18.53
N ILE A 523 34.90 20.52 -18.21
CA ILE A 523 35.78 21.55 -18.77
C ILE A 523 36.23 21.08 -20.16
N THR A 524 35.57 21.58 -21.20
CA THR A 524 35.84 21.25 -22.62
C THR A 524 36.81 22.23 -23.30
N GLU A 525 37.14 23.35 -22.65
CA GLU A 525 38.02 24.39 -23.21
C GLU A 525 39.45 23.86 -23.48
N ALA A 526 40.03 24.19 -24.63
CA ALA A 526 41.42 23.83 -24.94
C ALA A 526 42.39 24.49 -23.92
N PRO A 527 43.38 23.75 -23.37
CA PRO A 527 43.93 22.50 -23.88
C PRO A 527 43.30 21.20 -23.32
N SER A 528 42.10 21.24 -22.73
CA SER A 528 41.40 20.03 -22.27
C SER A 528 41.19 19.04 -23.42
N LEU A 529 41.33 17.75 -23.09
CA LEU A 529 40.96 16.64 -23.97
C LEU A 529 39.83 15.79 -23.37
N VAL A 530 39.09 16.35 -22.41
CA VAL A 530 37.97 15.67 -21.74
C VAL A 530 36.75 15.63 -22.65
N VAL A 531 36.37 14.42 -23.07
CA VAL A 531 35.12 14.16 -23.79
C VAL A 531 34.00 13.86 -22.78
N PRO A 532 32.86 14.57 -22.80
CA PRO A 532 31.73 14.27 -21.93
C PRO A 532 31.19 12.85 -22.14
N GLU A 533 30.86 12.15 -21.04
CA GLU A 533 30.28 10.80 -21.09
C GLU A 533 28.81 10.86 -21.55
N ASN A 534 28.29 9.78 -22.14
CA ASN A 534 26.87 9.69 -22.47
C ASN A 534 26.06 9.30 -21.21
N VAL A 535 24.81 9.76 -21.10
CA VAL A 535 23.88 9.26 -20.09
C VAL A 535 23.59 7.79 -20.39
N THR A 536 23.87 6.89 -19.44
CA THR A 536 23.62 5.46 -19.57
C THR A 536 22.89 4.91 -18.35
N ARG A 537 22.20 3.77 -18.54
CA ARG A 537 21.50 3.02 -17.49
C ARG A 537 22.34 2.78 -16.24
N ASP A 538 23.65 2.56 -16.41
CA ASP A 538 24.56 2.07 -15.35
C ASP A 538 24.83 3.17 -14.30
N THR A 539 24.61 4.43 -14.70
CA THR A 539 24.65 5.63 -13.85
C THR A 539 23.27 6.23 -13.56
N ALA A 540 22.20 5.64 -14.09
CA ALA A 540 20.85 6.11 -13.85
C ALA A 540 20.32 5.59 -12.51
N THR A 541 19.55 6.41 -11.82
CA THR A 541 18.78 6.01 -10.64
C THR A 541 17.35 6.47 -10.77
N PHE A 542 16.43 5.80 -10.08
CA PHE A 542 14.99 6.05 -10.15
C PHE A 542 14.40 6.23 -8.75
N ASN A 543 13.44 7.14 -8.62
CA ASN A 543 12.60 7.29 -7.43
C ASN A 543 11.53 6.20 -7.36
N LEU A 544 10.72 6.21 -6.30
CA LEU A 544 9.56 5.32 -6.17
C LEU A 544 8.58 5.48 -7.36
N PRO A 545 7.74 4.46 -7.63
CA PRO A 545 6.76 4.51 -8.71
C PRO A 545 5.71 5.60 -8.48
N PHE A 546 5.17 6.13 -9.57
CA PHE A 546 3.95 6.98 -9.57
C PHE A 546 2.91 6.53 -10.61
N ILE A 547 3.23 5.48 -11.37
CA ILE A 547 2.28 4.61 -12.04
C ILE A 547 2.67 3.18 -11.68
N SER A 548 1.72 2.41 -11.13
CA SER A 548 1.85 0.97 -10.88
C SER A 548 0.60 0.25 -11.38
N LEU A 549 0.77 -1.03 -11.66
CA LEU A 549 -0.29 -1.98 -11.96
C LEU A 549 -0.33 -3.01 -10.83
N GLY A 550 -1.52 -3.31 -10.33
CA GLY A 550 -1.82 -4.43 -9.42
C GLY A 550 -2.80 -5.41 -10.06
N GLN A 551 -2.85 -6.64 -9.54
CA GLN A 551 -3.71 -7.71 -10.02
C GLN A 551 -4.62 -8.25 -8.91
N VAL A 552 -5.87 -8.56 -9.25
CA VAL A 552 -6.87 -9.16 -8.34
C VAL A 552 -7.63 -10.24 -9.11
N GLY A 553 -7.35 -11.51 -8.83
CA GLY A 553 -7.82 -12.64 -9.64
C GLY A 553 -7.32 -12.54 -11.08
N GLU A 554 -8.21 -12.62 -12.07
CA GLU A 554 -7.86 -12.40 -13.49
C GLU A 554 -7.83 -10.90 -13.90
N GLY A 555 -8.32 -10.01 -13.02
CA GLY A 555 -8.49 -8.57 -13.26
C GLY A 555 -7.33 -7.67 -12.83
N LYS A 556 -7.36 -6.42 -13.27
CA LYS A 556 -6.22 -5.48 -13.18
C LYS A 556 -6.63 -4.13 -12.61
N LEU A 557 -5.84 -3.58 -11.68
CA LEU A 557 -6.03 -2.24 -11.14
C LEU A 557 -4.80 -1.38 -11.43
N MET A 558 -4.96 -0.30 -12.22
CA MET A 558 -3.89 0.66 -12.51
C MET A 558 -4.15 1.98 -11.79
N VAL A 559 -3.10 2.55 -11.20
CA VAL A 559 -3.12 3.89 -10.59
C VAL A 559 -2.20 4.82 -11.37
N ILE A 560 -2.70 5.99 -11.79
CA ILE A 560 -1.91 7.05 -12.44
C ILE A 560 -2.08 8.36 -11.63
N GLY A 561 -1.01 8.82 -10.97
CA GLY A 561 -1.05 9.85 -9.93
C GLY A 561 -1.34 11.31 -10.34
N ASN A 562 -2.38 11.62 -11.14
CA ASN A 562 -2.91 12.98 -11.32
C ASN A 562 -4.37 13.03 -11.87
N PRO A 563 -5.28 13.86 -11.32
CA PRO A 563 -6.64 14.03 -11.86
C PRO A 563 -6.69 14.60 -13.28
N HIS A 564 -5.68 15.39 -13.69
CA HIS A 564 -5.65 15.98 -15.04
C HIS A 564 -5.40 14.95 -16.15
N TYR A 565 -4.97 13.71 -15.86
CA TYR A 565 -4.85 12.67 -16.90
C TYR A 565 -6.20 12.34 -17.56
N ASN A 566 -7.32 12.48 -16.83
CA ASN A 566 -8.68 12.36 -17.37
C ASN A 566 -8.96 13.35 -18.53
N SER A 567 -8.28 14.51 -18.56
CA SER A 567 -8.48 15.52 -19.61
C SER A 567 -7.93 15.09 -20.98
N ILE A 568 -6.95 14.18 -21.01
CA ILE A 568 -6.42 13.58 -22.25
C ILE A 568 -7.49 12.72 -22.93
N LEU A 569 -8.27 11.97 -22.16
CA LEU A 569 -9.39 11.17 -22.69
C LEU A 569 -10.44 12.03 -23.39
N ARG A 570 -10.62 13.29 -22.93
CA ARG A 570 -11.59 14.24 -23.50
C ARG A 570 -11.02 15.08 -24.65
N CYS A 571 -9.76 15.52 -24.55
CA CYS A 571 -9.03 16.27 -25.58
C CYS A 571 -7.55 15.83 -25.64
N PRO A 572 -7.22 14.80 -26.44
CA PRO A 572 -5.90 14.15 -26.39
C PRO A 572 -4.74 15.01 -26.86
N ASN A 573 -5.01 16.10 -27.60
CA ASN A 573 -4.02 17.08 -28.05
C ASN A 573 -4.27 18.48 -27.43
N GLY A 574 -5.09 18.59 -26.38
CA GLY A 574 -5.47 19.87 -25.77
C GLY A 574 -5.66 19.78 -24.27
N TYR A 575 -4.75 19.07 -23.58
CA TYR A 575 -4.84 18.74 -22.16
C TYR A 575 -3.92 19.59 -21.27
N SER A 576 -2.77 20.02 -21.79
CA SER A 576 -1.65 20.45 -20.94
C SER A 576 -1.85 21.82 -20.29
N TRP A 577 -2.52 22.74 -21.00
CA TRP A 577 -2.68 24.11 -20.54
C TRP A 577 -3.78 24.88 -21.27
N ASN A 578 -4.68 25.53 -20.53
CA ASN A 578 -5.84 26.28 -21.01
C ASN A 578 -6.85 25.47 -21.85
N GLY A 579 -6.69 24.14 -21.93
CA GLY A 579 -7.59 23.21 -22.58
C GLY A 579 -9.05 23.41 -22.16
N SER A 580 -9.98 23.17 -23.08
CA SER A 580 -11.41 23.23 -22.81
C SER A 580 -12.21 22.59 -23.95
N VAL A 581 -13.51 22.42 -23.72
CA VAL A 581 -14.48 21.97 -24.71
C VAL A 581 -15.45 23.11 -25.01
N ASN A 582 -15.78 23.34 -26.28
CA ASN A 582 -16.75 24.33 -26.71
C ASN A 582 -18.21 23.84 -26.53
N LYS A 583 -19.19 24.67 -26.88
CA LYS A 583 -20.62 24.34 -26.75
C LYS A 583 -21.05 23.16 -27.63
N ASP A 584 -20.32 22.90 -28.70
CA ASP A 584 -20.59 21.86 -29.70
C ASP A 584 -19.86 20.54 -29.36
N GLY A 585 -19.26 20.44 -28.16
CA GLY A 585 -18.58 19.25 -27.68
C GLY A 585 -17.17 19.03 -28.24
N GLN A 586 -16.61 20.00 -28.95
CA GLN A 586 -15.29 19.96 -29.61
C GLN A 586 -14.20 20.61 -28.74
N CYS A 587 -12.98 20.11 -28.84
CA CYS A 587 -11.82 20.67 -28.14
C CYS A 587 -11.43 22.05 -28.69
N THR A 588 -11.00 22.95 -27.80
CA THR A 588 -10.60 24.33 -28.15
C THR A 588 -9.12 24.49 -28.51
N LEU A 589 -8.31 23.46 -28.24
CA LEU A 589 -6.87 23.38 -28.52
C LEU A 589 -6.50 21.98 -29.01
N ASP A 590 -5.50 21.92 -29.88
CA ASP A 590 -4.98 20.71 -30.56
C ASP A 590 -3.44 20.71 -30.65
N SER A 591 -2.75 21.52 -29.82
CA SER A 591 -1.31 21.78 -29.88
C SER A 591 -0.39 20.83 -29.09
N ASP A 592 -0.93 19.95 -28.24
CA ASP A 592 -0.12 18.99 -27.48
C ASP A 592 0.25 17.76 -28.33
N PRO A 593 1.43 17.13 -28.13
CA PRO A 593 1.88 16.00 -28.95
C PRO A 593 1.16 14.69 -28.60
N ASP A 594 1.18 13.78 -29.57
CA ASP A 594 0.49 12.49 -29.55
C ASP A 594 1.00 11.49 -28.50
N ASP A 595 2.17 11.68 -27.89
CA ASP A 595 2.74 10.73 -26.91
C ASP A 595 1.75 10.34 -25.80
N MET A 596 1.04 11.32 -25.22
CA MET A 596 0.06 11.05 -24.17
C MET A 596 -1.26 10.46 -24.69
N LYS A 597 -1.63 10.74 -25.94
CA LYS A 597 -2.75 10.07 -26.61
C LYS A 597 -2.43 8.60 -26.80
N ASN A 598 -1.27 8.31 -27.38
CA ASN A 598 -0.74 6.97 -27.62
C ASN A 598 -0.61 6.17 -26.32
N PHE A 599 -0.11 6.79 -25.24
CA PHE A 599 -0.06 6.15 -23.92
C PHE A 599 -1.45 5.76 -23.42
N MET A 600 -2.45 6.65 -23.53
CA MET A 600 -3.83 6.33 -23.13
C MET A 600 -4.47 5.27 -24.04
N GLU A 601 -4.23 5.31 -25.36
CA GLU A 601 -4.64 4.26 -26.29
C GLU A 601 -4.06 2.88 -25.89
N ASN A 602 -2.79 2.83 -25.52
CA ASN A 602 -2.13 1.60 -25.06
C ASN A 602 -2.69 1.11 -23.72
N VAL A 603 -2.90 2.00 -22.74
CA VAL A 603 -3.50 1.67 -21.43
C VAL A 603 -4.93 1.14 -21.60
N LEU A 604 -5.76 1.80 -22.40
CA LEU A 604 -7.14 1.38 -22.66
C LEU A 604 -7.20 0.01 -23.35
N ARG A 605 -6.34 -0.26 -24.33
CA ARG A 605 -6.21 -1.58 -24.96
C ARG A 605 -5.76 -2.65 -23.97
N TYR A 606 -4.71 -2.38 -23.20
CA TYR A 606 -4.14 -3.36 -22.29
C TYR A 606 -5.09 -3.71 -21.14
N LEU A 607 -5.70 -2.71 -20.50
CA LEU A 607 -6.65 -2.93 -19.41
C LEU A 607 -7.98 -3.54 -19.87
N SER A 608 -8.42 -3.28 -21.11
CA SER A 608 -9.59 -3.97 -21.68
C SER A 608 -9.31 -5.41 -22.14
N ASN A 609 -8.15 -5.98 -21.82
CA ASN A 609 -7.70 -7.31 -22.27
C ASN A 609 -7.76 -7.46 -23.79
N GLU A 610 -7.34 -6.42 -24.51
CA GLU A 610 -7.36 -6.27 -25.98
C GLU A 610 -8.76 -6.36 -26.64
N ARG A 611 -9.84 -6.29 -25.86
CA ARG A 611 -11.24 -6.23 -26.36
C ARG A 611 -11.53 -4.94 -27.12
N TRP A 612 -10.83 -3.86 -26.80
CA TRP A 612 -10.78 -2.64 -27.60
C TRP A 612 -9.37 -2.42 -28.16
N LEU A 613 -9.31 -2.19 -29.47
CA LEU A 613 -8.11 -1.89 -30.23
C LEU A 613 -8.26 -0.50 -30.89
N PRO A 614 -7.26 0.39 -30.77
CA PRO A 614 -7.23 1.64 -31.54
C PRO A 614 -7.42 1.39 -33.04
N ASP A 615 -8.09 2.32 -33.73
CA ASP A 615 -8.38 2.30 -35.17
C ASP A 615 -9.22 1.13 -35.73
N ALA A 616 -9.41 0.03 -34.99
CA ALA A 616 -9.92 -1.24 -35.50
C ALA A 616 -11.45 -1.35 -35.67
N LYS A 617 -12.21 -0.29 -35.33
CA LYS A 617 -13.69 -0.28 -35.20
C LYS A 617 -14.26 -1.22 -34.11
N SER A 618 -13.43 -1.79 -33.24
CA SER A 618 -13.87 -2.46 -32.02
C SER A 618 -14.59 -1.49 -31.08
N SER A 619 -15.52 -2.00 -30.26
CA SER A 619 -16.30 -1.21 -29.30
C SER A 619 -16.27 -1.84 -27.92
N MET A 620 -16.24 -1.01 -26.87
CA MET A 620 -16.39 -1.46 -25.48
C MET A 620 -17.21 -0.48 -24.64
N THR A 621 -17.76 -0.96 -23.53
CA THR A 621 -18.34 -0.09 -22.49
C THR A 621 -17.29 0.21 -21.43
N VAL A 622 -17.12 1.48 -21.09
CA VAL A 622 -16.34 1.91 -19.92
C VAL A 622 -17.31 2.39 -18.85
N GLY A 623 -17.27 1.76 -17.68
CA GLY A 623 -17.99 2.22 -16.49
C GLY A 623 -17.27 3.40 -15.84
N THR A 624 -17.99 4.35 -15.26
CA THR A 624 -17.35 5.46 -14.54
C THR A 624 -18.22 6.07 -13.44
N ASN A 625 -17.56 6.59 -12.40
CA ASN A 625 -18.18 7.45 -11.39
C ASN A 625 -17.83 8.95 -11.57
N LEU A 626 -17.13 9.32 -12.65
CA LEU A 626 -16.74 10.71 -12.93
C LEU A 626 -17.79 11.42 -13.80
N ASP A 627 -18.37 12.50 -13.29
CA ASP A 627 -19.25 13.37 -14.08
C ASP A 627 -18.48 14.41 -14.93
N THR A 628 -17.29 14.82 -14.46
CA THR A 628 -16.57 16.01 -14.94
C THR A 628 -15.06 15.77 -15.02
N VAL A 629 -14.44 16.23 -16.12
CA VAL A 629 -12.98 16.36 -16.28
C VAL A 629 -12.54 17.82 -16.13
N TYR A 630 -11.31 18.01 -15.70
CA TYR A 630 -10.71 19.33 -15.46
C TYR A 630 -9.41 19.50 -16.25
N PHE A 631 -9.31 20.59 -16.99
CA PHE A 631 -8.15 20.99 -17.80
C PHE A 631 -7.31 22.01 -17.04
N LYS A 632 -5.98 21.82 -17.05
CA LYS A 632 -5.05 22.69 -16.32
C LYS A 632 -5.05 24.13 -16.86
N LYS A 633 -4.84 25.10 -15.99
CA LYS A 633 -4.87 26.56 -16.28
C LYS A 633 -3.84 27.31 -15.46
N ALA A 634 -3.50 28.52 -15.89
CA ALA A 634 -2.66 29.43 -15.11
C ALA A 634 -3.28 29.79 -13.74
N GLY A 635 -2.47 29.69 -12.68
CA GLY A 635 -2.81 30.07 -11.32
C GLY A 635 -3.35 28.95 -10.43
N GLN A 636 -3.65 29.29 -9.18
CA GLN A 636 -4.14 28.35 -8.16
C GLN A 636 -5.66 28.11 -8.31
N VAL A 637 -6.05 27.39 -9.35
CA VAL A 637 -7.46 27.17 -9.74
C VAL A 637 -7.72 25.73 -10.18
N LEU A 638 -9.00 25.31 -10.15
CA LEU A 638 -9.46 24.04 -10.73
C LEU A 638 -9.29 23.98 -12.26
N GLY A 639 -9.13 25.13 -12.90
CA GLY A 639 -9.01 25.26 -14.35
C GLY A 639 -10.35 25.31 -15.07
N ASN A 640 -10.38 24.87 -16.32
CA ASN A 640 -11.62 24.78 -17.11
C ASN A 640 -12.19 23.36 -16.95
N SER A 641 -13.52 23.18 -17.05
CA SER A 641 -14.16 21.87 -16.91
C SER A 641 -15.01 21.49 -18.12
N ALA A 642 -15.27 20.19 -18.28
CA ALA A 642 -16.23 19.63 -19.22
C ALA A 642 -16.82 18.31 -18.69
N PRO A 643 -18.01 17.87 -19.16
CA PRO A 643 -18.52 16.54 -18.83
C PRO A 643 -17.55 15.43 -19.21
N PHE A 644 -17.50 14.36 -18.40
CA PHE A 644 -16.70 13.18 -18.71
C PHE A 644 -17.24 12.48 -19.97
N ALA A 645 -16.39 12.36 -20.98
CA ALA A 645 -16.65 11.65 -22.22
C ALA A 645 -15.31 11.40 -22.94
N PHE A 646 -15.28 10.44 -23.86
CA PHE A 646 -14.13 10.22 -24.72
C PHE A 646 -14.10 11.21 -25.89
N HIS A 647 -12.91 11.49 -26.41
CA HIS A 647 -12.71 12.16 -27.70
C HIS A 647 -13.01 11.20 -28.86
N LYS A 648 -13.30 11.75 -30.04
CA LYS A 648 -13.58 10.99 -31.28
C LYS A 648 -12.45 10.04 -31.70
N ASP A 649 -11.22 10.27 -31.26
CA ASP A 649 -10.07 9.43 -31.61
C ASP A 649 -10.10 8.10 -30.83
N PHE A 650 -10.64 8.10 -29.61
CA PHE A 650 -10.95 6.91 -28.82
C PHE A 650 -12.30 6.29 -29.24
N ALA A 651 -12.50 6.13 -30.56
CA ALA A 651 -13.76 5.71 -31.16
C ALA A 651 -14.22 4.32 -30.67
N GLY A 652 -15.54 4.12 -30.60
CA GLY A 652 -16.14 2.85 -30.20
C GLY A 652 -16.29 2.65 -28.68
N ILE A 653 -15.75 3.55 -27.86
CA ILE A 653 -15.95 3.50 -26.40
C ILE A 653 -17.27 4.18 -26.02
N THR A 654 -18.15 3.44 -25.34
CA THR A 654 -19.40 3.96 -24.75
C THR A 654 -19.22 4.15 -23.24
N VAL A 655 -19.64 5.29 -22.70
CA VAL A 655 -19.57 5.58 -21.26
C VAL A 655 -20.87 5.11 -20.57
N LYS A 656 -20.73 4.33 -19.50
CA LYS A 656 -21.81 3.93 -18.59
C LYS A 656 -21.59 4.58 -17.22
N PRO A 657 -22.35 5.62 -16.84
CA PRO A 657 -22.32 6.15 -15.47
C PRO A 657 -22.71 5.06 -14.47
N LEU A 658 -22.04 5.01 -13.32
CA LEU A 658 -22.25 4.03 -12.26
C LEU A 658 -22.51 4.73 -10.91
N THR A 659 -23.51 4.21 -10.20
CA THR A 659 -23.88 4.61 -8.83
C THR A 659 -23.95 3.40 -7.89
N SER A 660 -23.50 2.24 -8.35
CA SER A 660 -23.38 0.96 -7.64
C SER A 660 -22.56 0.01 -8.54
N TYR A 661 -21.88 -0.98 -7.94
CA TYR A 661 -20.97 -1.88 -8.65
C TYR A 661 -21.38 -3.36 -8.56
N GLY A 662 -22.43 -3.67 -7.78
CA GLY A 662 -22.99 -5.01 -7.64
C GLY A 662 -23.45 -5.58 -8.99
N ASN A 663 -23.18 -6.88 -9.19
CA ASN A 663 -23.49 -7.62 -10.42
C ASN A 663 -22.86 -7.07 -11.71
N LEU A 664 -21.79 -6.27 -11.65
CA LEU A 664 -21.04 -5.89 -12.85
C LEU A 664 -20.43 -7.12 -13.56
N ASN A 665 -20.65 -7.18 -14.87
CA ASN A 665 -20.12 -8.20 -15.76
C ASN A 665 -18.94 -7.65 -16.60
N PRO A 666 -17.71 -8.15 -16.44
CA PRO A 666 -16.55 -7.76 -17.27
C PRO A 666 -16.75 -7.95 -18.79
N ASP A 667 -17.62 -8.86 -19.22
CA ASP A 667 -17.89 -9.09 -20.65
C ASP A 667 -18.73 -7.98 -21.29
N GLU A 668 -19.53 -7.27 -20.50
CA GLU A 668 -20.28 -6.10 -20.94
C GLU A 668 -19.52 -4.78 -20.69
N VAL A 669 -18.78 -4.73 -19.57
CA VAL A 669 -18.04 -3.56 -19.10
C VAL A 669 -16.62 -3.99 -18.71
N PRO A 670 -15.68 -4.15 -19.66
CA PRO A 670 -14.33 -4.67 -19.38
C PRO A 670 -13.41 -3.70 -18.64
N LEU A 671 -13.77 -2.41 -18.52
CA LEU A 671 -12.97 -1.40 -17.85
C LEU A 671 -13.86 -0.41 -17.07
N LEU A 672 -13.43 -0.08 -15.86
CA LEU A 672 -13.96 1.02 -15.04
C LEU A 672 -12.90 2.12 -14.91
N ILE A 673 -13.32 3.38 -14.99
CA ILE A 673 -12.47 4.55 -14.69
C ILE A 673 -13.11 5.29 -13.51
N LEU A 674 -12.43 5.31 -12.36
CA LEU A 674 -13.01 5.68 -11.07
C LEU A 674 -12.12 6.64 -10.28
N ASN A 675 -12.76 7.52 -9.49
CA ASN A 675 -12.15 8.18 -8.35
C ASN A 675 -12.56 7.49 -7.05
N GLY A 676 -11.68 7.47 -6.07
CA GLY A 676 -11.97 7.10 -4.68
C GLY A 676 -12.70 8.19 -3.90
N PHE A 677 -12.48 9.47 -4.22
CA PHE A 677 -12.96 10.61 -3.42
C PHE A 677 -13.59 11.74 -4.24
N GLU A 678 -14.26 12.67 -3.55
CA GLU A 678 -14.49 14.01 -4.09
C GLU A 678 -13.17 14.78 -4.25
N TYR A 679 -13.17 15.78 -5.13
CA TYR A 679 -12.05 16.72 -5.24
C TYR A 679 -12.17 17.88 -4.24
N VAL A 680 -11.04 18.31 -3.69
CA VAL A 680 -10.92 19.59 -2.98
C VAL A 680 -11.10 20.73 -3.99
N THR A 681 -12.34 21.23 -4.06
CA THR A 681 -12.79 22.28 -4.99
C THR A 681 -12.74 23.69 -4.40
N GLN A 682 -12.69 23.82 -3.07
CA GLN A 682 -12.64 25.11 -2.38
C GLN A 682 -11.20 25.57 -2.12
N TRP A 683 -10.93 26.87 -2.26
CA TRP A 683 -9.64 27.46 -1.93
C TRP A 683 -9.56 27.73 -0.42
N SER A 684 -8.60 27.09 0.25
CA SER A 684 -8.39 27.21 1.70
C SER A 684 -7.66 28.49 2.15
N GLY A 685 -7.36 29.41 1.23
CA GLY A 685 -6.54 30.61 1.50
C GLY A 685 -5.03 30.35 1.58
N ASP A 686 -4.61 29.09 1.65
CA ASP A 686 -3.20 28.68 1.64
C ASP A 686 -2.64 28.66 0.20
N PRO A 687 -1.56 29.41 -0.12
CA PRO A 687 -0.91 29.37 -1.42
C PRO A 687 -0.32 28.01 -1.83
N TYR A 688 -0.02 27.13 -0.87
CA TYR A 688 0.56 25.79 -1.12
C TYR A 688 -0.51 24.72 -1.37
N ALA A 689 -1.79 25.01 -1.13
CA ALA A 689 -2.88 24.07 -1.33
C ALA A 689 -3.11 23.77 -2.82
N VAL A 690 -2.69 22.59 -3.29
CA VAL A 690 -2.97 22.09 -4.63
C VAL A 690 -4.48 21.85 -4.78
N PRO A 691 -5.17 22.50 -5.74
CA PRO A 691 -6.57 22.22 -6.07
C PRO A 691 -6.73 20.84 -6.74
N LEU A 692 -7.94 20.27 -6.73
CA LEU A 692 -8.24 18.96 -7.33
C LEU A 692 -7.51 17.74 -6.73
N ARG A 693 -6.78 17.90 -5.62
CA ARG A 693 -6.41 16.74 -4.80
C ARG A 693 -7.66 16.05 -4.22
N ALA A 694 -7.53 14.80 -3.81
CA ALA A 694 -8.60 14.09 -3.12
C ALA A 694 -9.00 14.79 -1.81
N ASP A 695 -10.28 14.73 -1.49
CA ASP A 695 -10.85 15.09 -0.19
C ASP A 695 -11.12 13.78 0.58
N THR A 696 -10.13 13.29 1.35
CA THR A 696 -10.25 12.00 2.06
C THR A 696 -11.33 11.97 3.14
N SER A 697 -11.89 13.14 3.50
CA SER A 697 -13.11 13.23 4.33
C SER A 697 -14.40 12.84 3.58
N LYS A 698 -14.32 12.62 2.26
CA LYS A 698 -15.46 12.36 1.36
C LYS A 698 -15.17 11.23 0.35
N PRO A 699 -15.21 9.96 0.79
CA PRO A 699 -15.18 8.82 -0.11
C PRO A 699 -16.38 8.81 -1.07
N LYS A 700 -16.14 8.33 -2.29
CA LYS A 700 -17.15 8.01 -3.31
C LYS A 700 -17.41 6.50 -3.44
N LEU A 701 -16.77 5.70 -2.60
CA LEU A 701 -16.88 4.24 -2.56
C LEU A 701 -17.13 3.83 -1.10
N SER A 702 -18.24 3.14 -0.84
CA SER A 702 -18.50 2.49 0.44
C SER A 702 -17.70 1.17 0.56
N GLN A 703 -17.70 0.57 1.76
CA GLN A 703 -17.11 -0.76 1.94
C GLN A 703 -17.80 -1.84 1.11
N GLN A 704 -19.11 -1.71 0.81
CA GLN A 704 -19.80 -2.63 -0.10
C GLN A 704 -19.39 -2.40 -1.56
N ASP A 705 -19.31 -1.14 -2.01
CA ASP A 705 -18.83 -0.83 -3.36
C ASP A 705 -17.43 -1.41 -3.62
N VAL A 706 -16.57 -1.42 -2.59
CA VAL A 706 -15.23 -2.01 -2.63
C VAL A 706 -15.29 -3.55 -2.69
N THR A 707 -16.18 -4.19 -1.93
CA THR A 707 -16.45 -5.64 -2.05
C THR A 707 -16.90 -6.01 -3.48
N ASP A 708 -17.84 -5.25 -4.03
CA ASP A 708 -18.36 -5.43 -5.38
C ASP A 708 -17.28 -5.21 -6.46
N LEU A 709 -16.43 -4.19 -6.29
CA LEU A 709 -15.29 -3.91 -7.17
C LEU A 709 -14.23 -5.02 -7.13
N ILE A 710 -13.92 -5.56 -5.95
CA ILE A 710 -13.02 -6.71 -5.80
C ILE A 710 -13.63 -7.94 -6.49
N ALA A 711 -14.93 -8.20 -6.31
CA ALA A 711 -15.63 -9.30 -7.00
C ALA A 711 -15.69 -9.12 -8.53
N TYR A 712 -15.78 -7.87 -9.02
CA TYR A 712 -15.69 -7.54 -10.45
C TYR A 712 -14.28 -7.76 -11.02
N LEU A 713 -13.23 -7.32 -10.31
CA LEU A 713 -11.85 -7.56 -10.70
C LEU A 713 -11.55 -9.07 -10.77
N ASN A 714 -11.93 -9.86 -9.76
CA ASN A 714 -11.69 -11.31 -9.74
C ASN A 714 -12.22 -12.02 -11.01
N LYS A 715 -13.33 -11.52 -11.59
CA LYS A 715 -13.96 -12.03 -12.83
C LYS A 715 -13.25 -11.57 -14.13
N GLY A 716 -12.06 -10.97 -14.05
CA GLY A 716 -11.30 -10.49 -15.21
C GLY A 716 -11.57 -9.03 -15.62
N GLY A 717 -12.35 -8.29 -14.83
CA GLY A 717 -12.58 -6.85 -15.03
C GLY A 717 -11.35 -6.00 -14.70
N SER A 718 -11.32 -4.76 -15.17
CA SER A 718 -10.20 -3.84 -14.91
C SER A 718 -10.67 -2.49 -14.35
N VAL A 719 -9.84 -1.88 -13.49
CA VAL A 719 -10.06 -0.57 -12.87
C VAL A 719 -8.87 0.34 -13.17
N LEU A 720 -9.15 1.58 -13.57
CA LEU A 720 -8.16 2.64 -13.76
C LEU A 720 -8.50 3.83 -12.86
N ILE A 721 -7.56 4.21 -12.00
CA ILE A 721 -7.68 5.32 -11.04
C ILE A 721 -6.74 6.44 -11.48
N MET A 722 -7.30 7.63 -11.75
CA MET A 722 -6.56 8.83 -12.15
C MET A 722 -6.77 9.94 -11.12
N GLU A 723 -6.08 9.85 -9.99
CA GLU A 723 -6.31 10.67 -8.81
C GLU A 723 -4.99 11.02 -8.09
N ASN A 724 -4.99 12.07 -7.28
CA ASN A 724 -3.83 12.58 -6.55
C ASN A 724 -4.22 12.83 -5.10
N VAL A 725 -3.91 11.89 -4.22
CA VAL A 725 -4.49 11.86 -2.87
C VAL A 725 -3.90 12.95 -1.96
N MET A 726 -2.56 13.07 -1.89
CA MET A 726 -1.84 14.10 -1.12
C MET A 726 -2.18 14.21 0.39
N SER A 727 -2.91 13.26 0.97
CA SER A 727 -3.36 13.27 2.35
C SER A 727 -3.03 11.97 3.09
N ASN A 728 -3.33 11.94 4.39
CA ASN A 728 -3.06 10.80 5.25
C ASN A 728 -4.16 9.74 5.10
N LEU A 729 -3.94 8.73 4.26
CA LEU A 729 -4.86 7.60 4.02
C LEU A 729 -5.18 6.71 5.25
N LYS A 730 -4.72 7.09 6.45
CA LYS A 730 -5.11 6.49 7.74
C LYS A 730 -6.41 7.07 8.32
N GLU A 731 -7.05 8.00 7.63
CA GLU A 731 -8.41 8.45 7.94
C GLU A 731 -9.40 7.30 7.67
N GLU A 732 -10.29 7.00 8.61
CA GLU A 732 -11.27 5.90 8.50
C GLU A 732 -12.20 6.05 7.29
N SER A 733 -12.51 7.29 6.90
CA SER A 733 -13.23 7.64 5.67
C SER A 733 -12.49 7.25 4.38
N ALA A 734 -11.18 6.97 4.44
CA ALA A 734 -10.40 6.46 3.31
C ALA A 734 -10.30 4.92 3.29
N SER A 735 -10.76 4.23 4.34
CA SER A 735 -10.57 2.78 4.54
C SER A 735 -10.91 1.91 3.32
N GLY A 736 -12.06 2.14 2.69
CA GLY A 736 -12.49 1.38 1.51
C GLY A 736 -11.55 1.56 0.31
N PHE A 737 -11.04 2.77 0.08
CA PHE A 737 -10.08 3.03 -1.01
C PHE A 737 -8.73 2.35 -0.74
N VAL A 738 -8.25 2.37 0.51
CA VAL A 738 -7.01 1.67 0.90
C VAL A 738 -7.18 0.17 0.78
N ARG A 739 -8.32 -0.39 1.20
CA ARG A 739 -8.67 -1.81 1.03
C ARG A 739 -8.67 -2.25 -0.44
N LEU A 740 -9.20 -1.42 -1.35
CA LEU A 740 -9.20 -1.70 -2.79
C LEU A 740 -7.77 -1.74 -3.38
N LEU A 741 -6.85 -0.90 -2.87
CA LEU A 741 -5.45 -0.92 -3.26
C LEU A 741 -4.70 -2.12 -2.66
N ASP A 742 -4.89 -2.40 -1.36
CA ASP A 742 -4.28 -3.52 -0.63
C ASP A 742 -4.64 -4.87 -1.26
N ALA A 743 -5.90 -5.02 -1.73
CA ALA A 743 -6.35 -6.16 -2.52
C ALA A 743 -5.52 -6.39 -3.79
N ALA A 744 -5.13 -5.30 -4.47
CA ALA A 744 -4.34 -5.33 -5.69
C ALA A 744 -2.81 -5.38 -5.46
N GLY A 745 -2.36 -5.50 -4.20
CA GLY A 745 -0.95 -5.44 -3.84
C GLY A 745 -0.35 -4.02 -3.91
N LEU A 746 -1.17 -2.98 -3.91
CA LEU A 746 -0.76 -1.58 -4.02
C LEU A 746 -0.99 -0.82 -2.71
N SER A 747 -0.22 0.23 -2.48
CA SER A 747 -0.51 1.26 -1.48
C SER A 747 -0.10 2.63 -2.00
N MET A 748 -0.77 3.69 -1.54
CA MET A 748 -0.44 5.08 -1.89
C MET A 748 0.12 5.80 -0.67
N ALA A 749 1.28 6.42 -0.83
CA ALA A 749 2.03 7.04 0.25
C ALA A 749 2.69 8.35 -0.21
N LEU A 750 3.24 9.13 0.73
CA LEU A 750 3.96 10.40 0.53
C LEU A 750 3.11 11.57 -0.01
N ASN A 751 3.08 12.69 0.73
CA ASN A 751 2.51 13.96 0.24
C ASN A 751 3.47 14.72 -0.72
N LYS A 752 4.74 14.29 -0.80
CA LYS A 752 5.76 14.82 -1.72
C LYS A 752 5.67 14.11 -3.07
N SER A 753 5.94 14.85 -4.14
CA SER A 753 6.09 14.26 -5.48
C SER A 753 7.37 13.43 -5.55
N VAL A 754 7.30 12.27 -6.19
CA VAL A 754 8.48 11.44 -6.51
C VAL A 754 9.07 11.76 -7.89
N VAL A 755 8.49 12.72 -8.62
CA VAL A 755 8.98 13.19 -9.92
C VAL A 755 9.83 14.45 -9.75
N ASN A 756 11.07 14.39 -10.23
CA ASN A 756 11.91 15.58 -10.32
C ASN A 756 11.32 16.58 -11.31
N THR A 757 11.27 17.85 -10.90
CA THR A 757 10.84 18.95 -11.77
C THR A 757 12.03 19.38 -12.62
N ASP A 758 11.83 19.45 -13.94
CA ASP A 758 12.83 19.92 -14.91
C ASP A 758 13.57 21.18 -14.42
N PRO A 759 14.87 21.35 -14.77
CA PRO A 759 15.64 22.53 -14.40
C PRO A 759 14.89 23.83 -14.72
N GLN A 760 14.52 24.54 -13.66
CA GLN A 760 13.64 25.72 -13.66
C GLN A 760 14.33 26.90 -12.96
N GLY A 761 13.92 28.14 -13.24
CA GLY A 761 14.47 29.29 -12.52
C GLY A 761 14.44 30.64 -13.24
N TYR A 762 15.38 31.50 -12.83
CA TYR A 762 15.65 32.81 -13.41
C TYR A 762 16.95 32.74 -14.25
N PRO A 763 17.31 33.77 -15.03
CA PRO A 763 18.59 33.89 -15.76
C PRO A 763 19.89 33.58 -14.97
N ASP A 764 19.85 33.48 -13.64
CA ASP A 764 20.97 33.08 -12.78
C ASP A 764 21.01 31.58 -12.43
N ARG A 765 19.94 30.84 -12.72
CA ARG A 765 19.84 29.39 -12.53
C ARG A 765 20.44 28.64 -13.71
N VAL A 766 21.76 28.78 -13.83
CA VAL A 766 22.75 27.94 -14.53
C VAL A 766 22.18 27.04 -15.65
N ARG A 767 21.46 25.96 -15.30
CA ARG A 767 20.99 24.93 -16.26
C ARG A 767 19.49 24.88 -16.52
N GLN A 768 18.77 25.96 -16.26
CA GLN A 768 17.34 26.09 -16.57
C GLN A 768 17.02 25.75 -18.05
N ARG A 769 15.86 25.13 -18.28
CA ARG A 769 15.32 24.85 -19.62
C ARG A 769 14.41 25.99 -20.10
N ARG A 770 14.14 26.03 -21.41
CA ARG A 770 13.24 26.99 -22.08
C ARG A 770 12.50 26.31 -23.22
N ALA A 771 11.39 26.92 -23.65
CA ALA A 771 10.67 26.50 -24.86
C ALA A 771 11.52 26.75 -26.12
N THR A 772 12.13 27.94 -26.18
CA THR A 772 13.07 28.47 -27.17
C THR A 772 14.51 28.14 -26.85
N GLY A 773 15.41 28.31 -27.83
CA GLY A 773 16.85 28.26 -27.60
C GLY A 773 17.31 29.37 -26.65
N ILE A 774 18.42 29.12 -25.97
CA ILE A 774 19.09 30.10 -25.11
C ILE A 774 20.56 30.22 -25.49
N TRP A 775 21.14 31.38 -25.24
CA TRP A 775 22.59 31.54 -25.18
C TRP A 775 23.01 31.83 -23.74
N VAL A 776 24.01 31.12 -23.22
CA VAL A 776 24.44 31.23 -21.82
C VAL A 776 25.95 31.11 -21.69
N TYR A 777 26.55 31.88 -20.78
CA TYR A 777 27.95 31.72 -20.39
C TYR A 777 28.00 31.22 -18.93
N GLU A 778 28.10 29.89 -18.80
CA GLU A 778 28.41 29.20 -17.54
C GLU A 778 29.92 29.20 -17.29
N ARG A 779 30.34 29.39 -16.04
CA ARG A 779 31.76 29.31 -15.62
C ARG A 779 31.94 28.87 -14.18
N TYR A 780 33.15 28.43 -13.86
CA TYR A 780 33.61 28.38 -12.47
C TYR A 780 34.34 29.69 -12.14
N PRO A 781 33.96 30.41 -11.07
CA PRO A 781 34.59 31.69 -10.73
C PRO A 781 36.01 31.48 -10.18
N VAL A 782 36.85 32.51 -10.34
CA VAL A 782 38.19 32.58 -9.75
C VAL A 782 38.08 32.68 -8.23
N VAL A 783 38.80 31.82 -7.52
CA VAL A 783 38.82 31.73 -6.04
C VAL A 783 40.25 31.92 -5.56
N GLU A 784 40.45 32.81 -4.57
CA GLU A 784 41.77 33.12 -3.99
C GLU A 784 42.81 33.62 -5.03
N GLY A 785 42.36 34.06 -6.22
CA GLY A 785 43.19 34.56 -7.32
C GLY A 785 43.44 33.55 -8.46
N GLU A 786 43.02 32.29 -8.31
CA GLU A 786 43.23 31.22 -9.30
C GLU A 786 41.91 30.56 -9.74
N LEU A 787 41.92 29.83 -10.86
CA LEU A 787 40.81 28.93 -11.19
C LEU A 787 40.77 27.75 -10.20
N PRO A 788 39.58 27.19 -9.89
CA PRO A 788 39.45 26.06 -8.97
C PRO A 788 39.89 24.70 -9.57
N TYR A 789 40.41 24.71 -10.80
CA TYR A 789 41.00 23.58 -11.51
C TYR A 789 42.23 24.06 -12.30
N THR A 790 43.08 23.11 -12.66
CA THR A 790 44.14 23.28 -13.65
C THR A 790 43.92 22.32 -14.82
N ILE A 791 44.43 22.68 -16.00
CA ILE A 791 44.47 21.79 -17.16
C ILE A 791 45.94 21.52 -17.49
N ASP A 792 46.34 20.26 -17.48
CA ASP A 792 47.68 19.86 -17.89
C ASP A 792 47.86 20.07 -19.40
N SER A 793 48.86 20.88 -19.78
CA SER A 793 49.05 21.33 -21.17
C SER A 793 49.66 20.29 -22.12
N GLN A 794 50.07 19.12 -21.62
CA GLN A 794 50.63 18.02 -22.43
C GLN A 794 49.65 16.86 -22.59
N THR A 795 48.85 16.59 -21.55
CA THR A 795 47.91 15.47 -21.48
C THR A 795 46.44 15.88 -21.60
N GLY A 796 46.13 17.17 -21.55
CA GLY A 796 44.76 17.70 -21.56
C GLY A 796 43.93 17.33 -20.33
N LYS A 797 44.59 16.88 -19.25
CA LYS A 797 43.93 16.41 -18.03
C LYS A 797 43.52 17.57 -17.13
N VAL A 798 42.22 17.68 -16.88
CA VAL A 798 41.63 18.58 -15.88
C VAL A 798 41.85 18.00 -14.48
N THR A 799 42.33 18.81 -13.53
CA THR A 799 42.51 18.41 -12.13
C THR A 799 42.00 19.49 -11.18
N TRP A 800 41.16 19.13 -10.22
CA TRP A 800 40.45 20.08 -9.34
C TRP A 800 41.20 20.36 -8.04
N LYS A 801 41.35 21.64 -7.68
CA LYS A 801 42.10 22.08 -6.49
C LYS A 801 41.53 21.48 -5.20
N TYR A 802 40.21 21.42 -5.06
CA TYR A 802 39.53 20.83 -3.90
C TYR A 802 39.78 19.31 -3.75
N GLN A 803 40.06 18.60 -4.84
CA GLN A 803 40.40 17.17 -4.84
C GLN A 803 41.86 16.94 -4.43
N ILE A 804 42.77 17.78 -4.92
CA ILE A 804 44.20 17.77 -4.52
C ILE A 804 44.34 18.10 -3.02
N ASP A 805 43.64 19.14 -2.56
CA ASP A 805 43.65 19.60 -1.17
C ASP A 805 42.90 18.66 -0.20
N ASN A 806 42.14 17.69 -0.72
CA ASN A 806 41.19 16.83 0.02
C ASN A 806 40.18 17.64 0.88
N LYS A 807 39.60 18.70 0.29
CA LYS A 807 38.65 19.63 0.93
C LYS A 807 37.30 19.61 0.21
N PRO A 808 36.42 18.63 0.48
CA PRO A 808 35.11 18.52 -0.18
C PRO A 808 34.18 19.69 0.12
N ASP A 809 34.38 20.39 1.23
CA ASP A 809 33.76 21.68 1.59
C ASP A 809 34.09 22.81 0.61
N LYS A 810 35.30 22.80 0.03
CA LYS A 810 35.75 23.74 -1.02
C LYS A 810 35.39 23.30 -2.44
N LYS A 811 34.44 22.37 -2.62
CA LYS A 811 33.91 22.00 -3.95
C LYS A 811 33.39 23.26 -4.68
N PRO A 812 33.88 23.59 -5.88
CA PRO A 812 33.55 24.85 -6.53
C PRO A 812 32.11 24.88 -7.02
N LYS A 813 31.44 26.03 -6.85
CA LYS A 813 30.10 26.29 -7.39
C LYS A 813 30.21 26.82 -8.83
N LEU A 814 29.34 26.31 -9.70
CA LEU A 814 29.19 26.77 -11.09
C LEU A 814 28.23 27.97 -11.11
N GLU A 815 28.55 29.04 -11.86
CA GLU A 815 27.73 30.25 -11.97
C GLU A 815 27.42 30.62 -13.42
N VAL A 816 26.34 31.39 -13.64
CA VAL A 816 26.17 32.18 -14.87
C VAL A 816 26.99 33.46 -14.70
N ALA A 817 27.87 33.75 -15.65
CA ALA A 817 28.69 34.95 -15.62
C ALA A 817 27.81 36.22 -15.59
N SER A 818 28.25 37.25 -14.88
CA SER A 818 27.46 38.48 -14.72
C SER A 818 28.32 39.75 -14.57
N TRP A 819 27.75 40.88 -14.98
CA TRP A 819 28.36 42.21 -14.90
C TRP A 819 27.36 43.21 -14.30
N GLN A 820 27.81 44.45 -14.08
CA GLN A 820 26.94 45.56 -13.67
C GLN A 820 26.77 46.51 -14.86
N GLU A 821 25.53 46.86 -15.19
CA GLU A 821 25.17 47.90 -16.18
C GLU A 821 24.54 49.08 -15.42
N ASP A 822 24.92 50.33 -15.72
CA ASP A 822 24.21 51.48 -15.16
C ASP A 822 22.94 51.76 -15.97
N VAL A 823 21.80 51.75 -15.29
CA VAL A 823 20.48 52.05 -15.87
C VAL A 823 19.82 53.11 -15.00
N ASP A 824 19.60 54.29 -15.58
CA ASP A 824 18.99 55.46 -14.92
C ASP A 824 19.67 55.87 -13.58
N GLY A 825 21.01 55.74 -13.50
CA GLY A 825 21.78 56.07 -12.29
C GLY A 825 21.75 54.98 -11.22
N LYS A 826 21.43 53.74 -11.61
CA LYS A 826 21.42 52.56 -10.75
C LYS A 826 22.23 51.44 -11.39
N GLN A 827 23.11 50.85 -10.60
CA GLN A 827 23.82 49.62 -10.98
C GLN A 827 22.85 48.44 -10.97
N VAL A 828 22.67 47.80 -12.12
CA VAL A 828 21.81 46.63 -12.33
C VAL A 828 22.68 45.45 -12.72
N LYS A 829 22.60 44.35 -11.95
CA LYS A 829 23.29 43.10 -12.28
C LYS A 829 22.67 42.50 -13.54
N ARG A 830 23.48 42.34 -14.59
CA ARG A 830 23.14 41.63 -15.82
C ARG A 830 23.80 40.26 -15.83
N TYR A 831 23.07 39.26 -16.29
CA TYR A 831 23.59 37.91 -16.49
C TYR A 831 23.91 37.69 -17.96
N ALA A 832 24.94 36.90 -18.23
CA ALA A 832 25.33 36.46 -19.57
C ALA A 832 24.39 35.34 -20.04
N PHE A 833 23.14 35.72 -20.26
CA PHE A 833 22.02 34.86 -20.62
C PHE A 833 21.13 35.60 -21.63
N ILE A 834 20.74 34.91 -22.70
CA ILE A 834 19.85 35.39 -23.75
C ILE A 834 18.77 34.33 -23.96
N ASP A 835 17.50 34.72 -23.97
CA ASP A 835 16.38 33.86 -24.38
C ASP A 835 15.95 34.27 -25.79
N GLU A 836 16.03 33.35 -26.77
CA GLU A 836 15.74 33.69 -28.17
C GLU A 836 14.27 34.10 -28.40
N ALA A 837 13.37 33.81 -27.45
CA ALA A 837 12.00 34.33 -27.49
C ALA A 837 11.93 35.88 -27.51
N GLU A 838 12.93 36.55 -26.96
CA GLU A 838 12.99 38.02 -26.88
C GLU A 838 13.59 38.66 -28.16
N PHE A 839 14.33 37.90 -28.98
CA PHE A 839 15.15 38.41 -30.08
C PHE A 839 14.65 37.96 -31.46
N LYS A 840 13.58 38.61 -31.92
CA LYS A 840 12.82 38.24 -33.14
C LYS A 840 13.55 38.45 -34.48
N THR A 841 14.76 39.03 -34.49
CA THR A 841 15.59 39.13 -35.70
C THR A 841 17.04 38.79 -35.39
N LYS A 842 17.79 38.31 -36.40
CA LYS A 842 19.19 37.94 -36.23
C LYS A 842 20.06 39.12 -35.76
N GLU A 843 19.78 40.31 -36.27
CA GLU A 843 20.49 41.54 -35.89
C GLU A 843 20.28 41.87 -34.41
N SER A 844 19.08 41.64 -33.88
CA SER A 844 18.79 41.84 -32.45
C SER A 844 19.50 40.80 -31.55
N LEU A 845 19.60 39.55 -32.00
CA LEU A 845 20.31 38.48 -31.29
C LEU A 845 21.83 38.73 -31.27
N GLU A 846 22.43 39.04 -32.42
CA GLU A 846 23.87 39.34 -32.51
C GLU A 846 24.24 40.61 -31.73
N ALA A 847 23.35 41.62 -31.66
CA ALA A 847 23.54 42.78 -30.78
C ALA A 847 23.49 42.43 -29.29
N ALA A 848 22.66 41.45 -28.89
CA ALA A 848 22.62 40.95 -27.51
C ALA A 848 23.89 40.15 -27.15
N LYS A 849 24.38 39.29 -28.06
CA LYS A 849 25.67 38.60 -27.92
C LYS A 849 26.84 39.59 -27.80
N ALA A 850 26.86 40.64 -28.62
CA ALA A 850 27.92 41.64 -28.62
C ALA A 850 28.10 42.30 -27.24
N LYS A 851 27.01 42.60 -26.52
CA LYS A 851 27.08 43.08 -25.13
C LYS A 851 27.79 42.12 -24.18
N ILE A 852 27.59 40.80 -24.34
CA ILE A 852 28.25 39.79 -23.52
C ILE A 852 29.75 39.73 -23.85
N PHE A 853 30.13 39.80 -25.12
CA PHE A 853 31.55 39.84 -25.52
C PHE A 853 32.28 41.13 -25.09
N GLU A 854 31.57 42.26 -25.04
CA GLU A 854 32.10 43.51 -24.48
C GLU A 854 32.28 43.41 -22.95
N ALA A 855 31.33 42.83 -22.23
CA ALA A 855 31.41 42.60 -20.79
C ALA A 855 32.47 41.56 -20.38
N PHE A 856 32.82 40.62 -21.27
CA PHE A 856 33.81 39.56 -21.01
C PHE A 856 34.88 39.48 -22.11
N PRO A 857 35.85 40.41 -22.15
CA PRO A 857 36.90 40.43 -23.16
C PRO A 857 37.68 39.11 -23.24
N GLY A 858 37.73 38.53 -24.44
CA GLY A 858 38.40 37.25 -24.71
C GLY A 858 37.47 36.04 -24.77
N LEU A 859 36.23 36.16 -24.28
CA LEU A 859 35.16 35.17 -24.47
C LEU A 859 34.87 34.94 -25.96
N LYS A 860 34.48 33.73 -26.32
CA LYS A 860 34.12 33.30 -27.67
C LYS A 860 32.88 32.41 -27.61
N GLU A 861 32.19 32.23 -28.73
CA GLU A 861 31.17 31.18 -28.83
C GLU A 861 31.80 29.80 -28.64
N CYS A 862 31.01 28.89 -28.05
CA CYS A 862 31.35 27.48 -27.93
C CYS A 862 31.49 26.81 -29.31
N LYS A 863 32.17 25.66 -29.36
CA LYS A 863 32.66 25.09 -30.63
C LYS A 863 32.16 23.69 -30.95
N ASP A 864 31.65 22.94 -29.96
CA ASP A 864 31.08 21.63 -30.22
C ASP A 864 29.55 21.74 -30.41
N PRO A 865 29.02 21.69 -31.65
CA PRO A 865 27.57 21.71 -31.87
C PRO A 865 26.87 20.41 -31.43
N ALA A 866 27.60 19.38 -30.99
CA ALA A 866 27.06 18.11 -30.51
C ALA A 866 27.02 18.00 -28.97
N TYR A 867 27.37 19.07 -28.25
CA TYR A 867 27.28 19.14 -26.79
C TYR A 867 26.71 20.51 -26.36
N HIS A 868 25.86 20.50 -25.33
CA HIS A 868 25.05 21.66 -24.92
C HIS A 868 25.11 21.93 -23.40
N TYR A 869 26.27 21.63 -22.79
CA TYR A 869 26.63 22.02 -21.42
C TYR A 869 28.15 22.36 -21.30
N GLU A 870 28.74 22.96 -22.34
CA GLU A 870 30.07 23.59 -22.32
C GLU A 870 30.12 24.74 -21.29
N VAL A 871 31.33 25.07 -20.84
CA VAL A 871 31.60 26.19 -19.90
C VAL A 871 32.80 26.98 -20.38
N ASN A 872 32.94 28.24 -19.93
CA ASN A 872 33.99 29.19 -20.32
C ASN A 872 33.94 29.70 -21.77
N CYS A 873 32.86 29.38 -22.48
CA CYS A 873 32.48 29.96 -23.75
C CYS A 873 31.00 30.40 -23.71
N LEU A 874 30.56 31.20 -24.69
CA LEU A 874 29.14 31.53 -24.88
C LEU A 874 28.48 30.37 -25.61
N GLU A 875 27.74 29.56 -24.87
CA GLU A 875 27.05 28.37 -25.37
C GLU A 875 25.72 28.72 -26.01
N TYR A 876 25.34 27.99 -27.06
CA TYR A 876 23.94 27.82 -27.47
C TYR A 876 23.39 26.50 -26.93
N ARG A 877 22.24 26.55 -26.26
CA ARG A 877 21.51 25.37 -25.76
C ARG A 877 20.10 25.36 -26.36
N PRO A 878 19.68 24.28 -27.03
CA PRO A 878 18.37 24.22 -27.70
C PRO A 878 17.20 24.21 -26.72
N GLY A 879 16.08 24.77 -27.17
CA GLY A 879 14.81 24.73 -26.44
C GLY A 879 14.16 23.35 -26.43
N THR A 880 13.22 23.15 -25.51
CA THR A 880 12.46 21.91 -25.33
C THR A 880 11.20 21.83 -26.19
N GLY A 881 10.76 22.95 -26.78
CA GLY A 881 9.42 23.09 -27.37
C GLY A 881 8.28 23.20 -26.35
N VAL A 882 8.49 22.81 -25.08
CA VAL A 882 7.48 22.91 -24.01
C VAL A 882 7.37 24.35 -23.51
N PRO A 883 6.21 25.02 -23.62
CA PRO A 883 6.06 26.39 -23.15
C PRO A 883 6.25 26.49 -21.63
N VAL A 884 6.81 27.63 -21.20
CA VAL A 884 7.13 27.94 -19.81
C VAL A 884 6.18 28.99 -19.23
N THR A 885 5.95 28.94 -17.92
CA THR A 885 5.29 29.99 -17.14
C THR A 885 6.32 30.80 -16.34
N PRO A 886 6.07 32.08 -16.01
CA PRO A 886 4.93 32.89 -16.46
C PRO A 886 5.05 33.29 -17.93
N GLU A 887 3.91 33.36 -18.63
CA GLU A 887 3.82 33.63 -20.08
C GLU A 887 4.24 35.07 -20.48
N ASN A 888 4.59 35.91 -19.51
CA ASN A 888 4.96 37.31 -19.69
C ASN A 888 6.46 37.60 -19.43
N ASN A 889 7.28 36.56 -19.30
CA ASN A 889 8.72 36.61 -18.94
C ASN A 889 9.06 37.28 -17.58
N THR A 890 8.10 37.67 -16.73
CA THR A 890 8.37 38.32 -15.44
C THR A 890 8.19 37.37 -14.24
N GLY A 891 9.07 36.37 -14.10
CA GLY A 891 9.05 35.49 -12.93
C GLY A 891 9.98 34.29 -13.03
N MET A 892 9.70 33.28 -12.21
CA MET A 892 10.41 32.00 -12.22
C MET A 892 9.94 31.17 -13.42
N PHE A 893 10.83 30.90 -14.37
CA PHE A 893 10.54 30.15 -15.59
C PHE A 893 10.46 28.65 -15.29
N VAL A 894 9.26 28.08 -15.46
CA VAL A 894 8.94 26.67 -15.17
C VAL A 894 8.22 26.08 -16.40
N PRO A 895 8.61 24.91 -16.94
CA PRO A 895 7.82 24.22 -17.97
C PRO A 895 6.39 23.91 -17.51
N ARG A 896 5.37 24.06 -18.36
CA ARG A 896 3.97 23.79 -17.97
C ARG A 896 3.72 22.35 -17.46
N TYR A 897 4.56 21.42 -17.90
CA TYR A 897 4.68 20.01 -17.51
C TYR A 897 6.13 19.54 -17.66
N THR A 898 6.50 18.44 -16.98
CA THR A 898 7.82 17.78 -17.11
C THR A 898 7.72 16.64 -18.13
N GLN A 899 8.78 16.41 -18.90
CA GLN A 899 8.86 15.31 -19.87
C GLN A 899 9.84 14.23 -19.39
N LEU A 900 9.35 12.99 -19.22
CA LEU A 900 10.19 11.83 -18.95
C LEU A 900 10.48 11.07 -20.24
N ASN A 901 11.76 10.76 -20.49
CA ASN A 901 12.23 10.11 -21.71
C ASN A 901 11.95 8.60 -21.69
N LEU A 902 10.94 8.14 -22.43
CA LEU A 902 10.61 6.71 -22.55
C LEU A 902 11.45 6.06 -23.66
N SER A 903 11.97 4.86 -23.40
CA SER A 903 12.71 4.04 -24.38
C SER A 903 12.86 2.61 -23.84
N ALA A 904 13.25 1.67 -24.71
CA ALA A 904 13.59 0.30 -24.30
C ALA A 904 14.68 0.26 -23.20
N ASP A 905 15.74 1.06 -23.35
CA ASP A 905 16.82 1.15 -22.37
C ASP A 905 16.35 1.85 -21.07
N THR A 906 15.48 2.86 -21.15
CA THR A 906 14.87 3.47 -19.96
C THR A 906 14.03 2.45 -19.21
N ALA A 907 13.21 1.66 -19.92
CA ALA A 907 12.36 0.62 -19.32
C ALA A 907 13.21 -0.43 -18.61
N LYS A 908 14.26 -0.92 -19.29
CA LYS A 908 15.19 -1.90 -18.71
C LYS A 908 15.93 -1.34 -17.49
N ALA A 909 16.39 -0.09 -17.55
CA ALA A 909 17.04 0.57 -16.42
C ALA A 909 16.07 0.80 -15.23
N MET A 910 14.77 0.99 -15.50
CA MET A 910 13.74 1.14 -14.50
C MET A 910 13.45 -0.19 -13.79
N VAL A 911 13.27 -1.28 -14.54
CA VAL A 911 13.11 -2.64 -13.98
C VAL A 911 14.36 -3.02 -13.15
N GLN A 912 15.56 -2.78 -13.68
CA GLN A 912 16.84 -2.95 -12.95
C GLN A 912 17.03 -2.02 -11.73
N ALA A 913 16.19 -1.01 -11.56
CA ALA A 913 16.18 -0.15 -10.38
C ALA A 913 15.11 -0.54 -9.35
N ALA A 914 14.07 -1.27 -9.77
CA ALA A 914 13.09 -1.94 -8.91
C ALA A 914 13.63 -3.28 -8.37
N ASP A 915 14.50 -3.95 -9.13
CA ASP A 915 15.21 -5.19 -8.80
C ASP A 915 15.84 -5.18 -7.38
N LEU A 916 15.27 -5.99 -6.49
CA LEU A 916 15.65 -6.13 -5.09
C LEU A 916 16.99 -6.86 -4.94
N GLY A 917 17.28 -7.81 -5.83
CA GLY A 917 18.53 -8.57 -5.86
C GLY A 917 19.74 -7.71 -6.22
N THR A 918 19.65 -6.95 -7.31
CA THR A 918 20.64 -5.94 -7.68
C THR A 918 20.75 -4.87 -6.59
N ASN A 919 19.63 -4.39 -6.03
CA ASN A 919 19.67 -3.37 -5.00
C ASN A 919 20.36 -3.85 -3.69
N ILE A 920 20.04 -5.05 -3.18
CA ILE A 920 20.70 -5.61 -1.99
C ILE A 920 22.17 -5.93 -2.25
N GLN A 921 22.50 -6.46 -3.44
CA GLN A 921 23.87 -6.75 -3.86
C GLN A 921 24.70 -5.45 -3.96
N ARG A 922 24.14 -4.33 -4.43
CA ARG A 922 24.84 -3.04 -4.46
C ARG A 922 25.10 -2.48 -3.05
N LEU A 923 24.17 -2.67 -2.11
CA LEU A 923 24.39 -2.31 -0.70
C LEU A 923 25.44 -3.22 -0.04
N TYR A 924 25.46 -4.51 -0.37
CA TYR A 924 26.51 -5.45 0.04
C TYR A 924 27.90 -5.04 -0.48
N GLN A 925 28.05 -4.75 -1.78
CA GLN A 925 29.32 -4.32 -2.35
C GLN A 925 29.81 -2.98 -1.76
N HIS A 926 28.90 -2.06 -1.44
CA HIS A 926 29.23 -0.83 -0.70
C HIS A 926 29.76 -1.14 0.70
N GLU A 927 29.14 -2.06 1.42
CA GLU A 927 29.58 -2.43 2.76
C GLU A 927 30.90 -3.21 2.76
N LEU A 928 31.14 -4.05 1.74
CA LEU A 928 32.44 -4.70 1.50
C LEU A 928 33.56 -3.67 1.28
N TYR A 929 33.28 -2.57 0.57
CA TYR A 929 34.27 -1.50 0.37
C TYR A 929 34.75 -0.94 1.73
N PHE A 930 33.83 -0.62 2.65
CA PHE A 930 34.23 -0.11 3.97
C PHE A 930 34.87 -1.19 4.84
N ARG A 931 34.27 -2.39 4.94
CA ARG A 931 34.79 -3.49 5.78
C ARG A 931 36.18 -3.97 5.36
N THR A 932 36.48 -3.98 4.07
CA THR A 932 37.81 -4.37 3.56
C THR A 932 38.81 -3.23 3.44
N ASN A 933 38.40 -1.98 3.69
CA ASN A 933 39.19 -0.77 3.42
C ASN A 933 39.59 -0.66 1.93
N GLY A 934 38.60 -0.78 1.04
CA GLY A 934 38.74 -0.58 -0.41
C GLY A 934 39.42 -1.72 -1.18
N ARG A 935 39.54 -2.92 -0.60
CA ARG A 935 40.21 -4.08 -1.25
C ARG A 935 39.26 -4.99 -2.03
N LYS A 936 37.97 -4.97 -1.68
CA LYS A 936 36.84 -5.61 -2.38
C LYS A 936 35.65 -4.65 -2.31
N GLY A 937 34.69 -4.77 -3.23
CA GLY A 937 33.45 -3.98 -3.20
C GLY A 937 33.55 -2.59 -3.84
N GLU A 938 32.38 -1.95 -4.03
CA GLU A 938 32.21 -0.71 -4.79
C GLU A 938 31.47 0.36 -3.98
N ARG A 939 32.06 1.54 -3.85
CA ARG A 939 31.48 2.64 -3.07
C ARG A 939 30.42 3.42 -3.87
N LEU A 940 29.14 3.15 -3.60
CA LEU A 940 28.01 4.02 -3.97
C LEU A 940 28.20 5.49 -3.52
N SER A 941 27.61 6.45 -4.24
CA SER A 941 27.52 7.84 -3.77
C SER A 941 26.56 7.95 -2.58
N SER A 942 26.58 9.09 -1.86
CA SER A 942 25.65 9.32 -0.75
C SER A 942 24.18 9.36 -1.20
N VAL A 943 23.90 9.87 -2.40
CA VAL A 943 22.54 9.94 -2.97
C VAL A 943 22.06 8.55 -3.36
N ASP A 944 22.91 7.76 -4.01
CA ASP A 944 22.56 6.38 -4.40
C ASP A 944 22.38 5.51 -3.16
N LEU A 945 23.21 5.69 -2.14
CA LEU A 945 23.15 4.99 -0.86
C LEU A 945 21.86 5.31 -0.11
N GLU A 946 21.53 6.60 0.08
CA GLU A 946 20.31 7.02 0.77
C GLU A 946 19.06 6.52 0.03
N ARG A 947 19.02 6.63 -1.30
CA ARG A 947 17.93 6.12 -2.16
C ARG A 947 17.79 4.60 -2.08
N LEU A 948 18.89 3.84 -2.21
CA LEU A 948 18.88 2.38 -2.14
C LEU A 948 18.47 1.91 -0.74
N TYR A 949 19.00 2.54 0.30
CA TYR A 949 18.65 2.24 1.69
C TYR A 949 17.18 2.53 1.97
N GLN A 950 16.65 3.68 1.52
CA GLN A 950 15.22 4.00 1.63
C GLN A 950 14.37 2.97 0.88
N ASN A 951 14.67 2.67 -0.39
CA ASN A 951 13.91 1.69 -1.16
C ASN A 951 13.93 0.31 -0.47
N MET A 952 15.11 -0.23 -0.15
CA MET A 952 15.24 -1.54 0.50
C MET A 952 14.67 -1.57 1.92
N SER A 953 14.54 -0.43 2.62
CA SER A 953 13.85 -0.36 3.91
C SER A 953 12.34 -0.56 3.80
N VAL A 954 11.75 -0.42 2.61
CA VAL A 954 10.34 -0.72 2.29
C VAL A 954 10.17 -2.12 1.68
N TRP A 955 11.21 -2.96 1.79
CA TRP A 955 11.17 -4.39 1.44
C TRP A 955 11.84 -5.29 2.49
N LEU A 956 12.49 -4.74 3.52
CA LEU A 956 13.19 -5.50 4.56
C LEU A 956 12.62 -5.26 5.96
N TRP A 957 11.78 -4.24 6.17
CA TRP A 957 11.31 -3.84 7.49
C TRP A 957 9.81 -4.08 7.62
N ASN A 958 9.51 -5.38 7.69
CA ASN A 958 8.19 -5.96 7.67
C ASN A 958 8.24 -7.42 8.17
N GLU A 959 7.06 -8.01 8.36
CA GLU A 959 6.84 -9.43 8.66
C GLU A 959 6.57 -10.28 7.40
N ILE A 960 6.74 -9.71 6.19
CA ILE A 960 6.43 -10.40 4.94
C ILE A 960 7.48 -11.50 4.72
N GLU A 961 7.02 -12.73 4.51
CA GLU A 961 7.87 -13.81 4.02
C GLU A 961 8.15 -13.62 2.53
N TYR A 962 9.43 -13.53 2.16
CA TYR A 962 9.85 -13.41 0.77
C TYR A 962 10.38 -14.74 0.27
N SER A 963 9.80 -15.22 -0.82
CA SER A 963 10.24 -16.41 -1.56
C SER A 963 10.73 -16.03 -2.95
N TYR A 964 11.57 -16.90 -3.51
CA TYR A 964 11.87 -16.94 -4.93
C TYR A 964 11.07 -18.08 -5.57
N ASP A 965 10.65 -17.86 -6.81
CA ASP A 965 9.89 -18.80 -7.63
C ASP A 965 10.76 -19.16 -8.83
N SER A 966 11.12 -20.43 -8.95
CA SER A 966 12.09 -20.87 -9.97
C SER A 966 11.47 -21.13 -11.34
N ASN A 967 10.14 -21.08 -11.42
CA ASN A 967 9.37 -21.25 -12.65
C ASN A 967 8.99 -19.90 -13.29
N LYS A 968 9.25 -18.78 -12.61
CA LYS A 968 9.11 -17.41 -13.09
C LYS A 968 10.47 -16.78 -13.45
N ASP A 969 10.44 -15.85 -14.41
CA ASP A 969 11.58 -15.00 -14.71
C ASP A 969 11.86 -14.05 -13.54
N ASP A 970 13.11 -14.04 -13.05
CA ASP A 970 13.51 -13.23 -11.89
C ASP A 970 13.75 -11.75 -12.24
N GLU A 971 12.78 -11.10 -12.91
CA GLU A 971 12.89 -9.71 -13.39
C GLU A 971 13.12 -8.68 -12.26
N LEU A 972 12.88 -9.07 -11.00
CA LEU A 972 13.08 -8.24 -9.81
C LEU A 972 14.15 -8.80 -8.82
N GLY A 973 14.92 -9.81 -9.23
CA GLY A 973 16.07 -10.32 -8.45
C GLY A 973 15.72 -10.96 -7.10
N PHE A 974 14.50 -11.46 -6.93
CA PHE A 974 14.04 -12.16 -5.74
C PHE A 974 14.96 -13.31 -5.37
N LYS A 975 15.56 -14.03 -6.33
CA LYS A 975 16.55 -15.09 -6.03
C LYS A 975 17.70 -14.55 -5.19
N THR A 976 18.38 -13.51 -5.68
CA THR A 976 19.53 -12.93 -4.98
C THR A 976 19.08 -12.31 -3.66
N PHE A 977 17.91 -11.67 -3.63
CA PHE A 977 17.33 -11.10 -2.41
C PHE A 977 17.07 -12.14 -1.32
N THR A 978 16.47 -13.28 -1.66
CA THR A 978 16.18 -14.36 -0.70
C THR A 978 17.41 -15.18 -0.32
N GLU A 979 18.42 -15.31 -1.21
CA GLU A 979 19.73 -15.88 -0.83
C GLU A 979 20.36 -15.07 0.32
N PHE A 980 20.32 -13.73 0.24
CA PHE A 980 20.78 -12.87 1.33
C PHE A 980 19.96 -13.06 2.62
N LEU A 981 18.63 -13.10 2.54
CA LEU A 981 17.78 -13.34 3.72
C LEU A 981 18.14 -14.68 4.41
N ASN A 982 18.22 -15.77 3.64
CA ASN A 982 18.59 -17.08 4.17
C ASN A 982 20.00 -17.13 4.77
N CYS A 983 20.96 -16.36 4.26
CA CYS A 983 22.29 -16.29 4.87
C CYS A 983 22.32 -15.65 6.26
N TYR A 984 21.41 -14.72 6.56
CA TYR A 984 21.29 -14.11 7.89
C TYR A 984 20.35 -14.90 8.82
N ALA A 985 19.43 -15.70 8.26
CA ALA A 985 18.50 -16.56 8.99
C ALA A 985 18.98 -18.00 9.20
N ASN A 986 20.12 -18.38 8.60
CA ASN A 986 20.67 -19.74 8.57
C ASN A 986 19.74 -20.75 7.90
N ASP A 987 19.29 -20.42 6.70
CA ASP A 987 18.54 -21.32 5.81
C ASP A 987 17.16 -21.72 6.36
N ALA A 988 16.60 -20.88 7.24
CA ALA A 988 15.28 -21.06 7.85
C ALA A 988 14.12 -20.91 6.85
N TYR A 989 14.25 -20.09 5.80
CA TYR A 989 13.25 -19.99 4.74
C TYR A 989 13.57 -21.03 3.66
N THR A 990 13.10 -22.25 3.86
CA THR A 990 13.38 -23.43 3.01
C THR A 990 12.75 -23.38 1.60
N LYS A 991 12.38 -22.18 1.13
CA LYS A 991 11.45 -21.93 0.02
C LYS A 991 12.10 -21.03 -1.04
N GLY A 992 12.40 -21.59 -2.20
CA GLY A 992 12.92 -20.87 -3.38
C GLY A 992 14.44 -20.78 -3.46
N THR A 993 15.14 -20.40 -2.38
CA THR A 993 16.62 -20.35 -2.34
C THR A 993 17.18 -20.86 -1.03
N LEU A 994 18.49 -21.14 -1.04
CA LEU A 994 19.31 -21.39 0.14
C LEU A 994 20.53 -20.45 0.08
N CYS A 995 21.11 -20.14 1.23
CA CYS A 995 22.33 -19.36 1.31
C CYS A 995 23.49 -20.06 0.56
N SER A 996 23.88 -19.49 -0.58
CA SER A 996 25.00 -20.01 -1.37
C SER A 996 26.30 -19.99 -0.54
N ALA A 997 27.06 -21.09 -0.59
CA ALA A 997 28.23 -21.28 0.27
C ALA A 997 29.30 -20.18 0.11
N GLU A 998 29.45 -19.63 -1.10
CA GLU A 998 30.32 -18.48 -1.38
C GLU A 998 29.84 -17.20 -0.70
N LEU A 999 28.52 -16.93 -0.71
CA LEU A 999 27.93 -15.80 -0.02
C LEU A 999 28.06 -15.97 1.51
N LYS A 1000 27.75 -17.16 2.04
CA LYS A 1000 27.90 -17.50 3.48
C LYS A 1000 29.34 -17.25 3.93
N GLN A 1001 30.33 -17.80 3.22
CA GLN A 1001 31.74 -17.62 3.55
C GLN A 1001 32.16 -16.15 3.45
N SER A 1002 31.71 -15.42 2.43
CA SER A 1002 32.06 -14.00 2.28
C SER A 1002 31.40 -13.11 3.35
N LEU A 1003 30.19 -13.44 3.82
CA LEU A 1003 29.55 -12.78 4.97
C LEU A 1003 30.32 -13.06 6.28
N ILE A 1004 30.86 -14.26 6.46
CA ILE A 1004 31.72 -14.65 7.58
C ILE A 1004 33.08 -13.91 7.53
N ASP A 1005 33.80 -14.00 6.40
CA ASP A 1005 35.10 -13.34 6.18
C ASP A 1005 35.06 -11.84 6.49
N ASN A 1006 33.98 -11.18 6.07
CA ASN A 1006 33.77 -9.75 6.24
C ASN A 1006 33.06 -9.39 7.56
N LYS A 1007 32.79 -10.38 8.44
CA LYS A 1007 32.23 -10.21 9.79
C LYS A 1007 30.83 -9.60 9.81
N MET A 1008 29.99 -9.94 8.82
CA MET A 1008 28.57 -9.59 8.78
C MET A 1008 27.73 -10.62 9.54
N ILE A 1009 28.15 -11.89 9.51
CA ILE A 1009 27.68 -12.99 10.37
C ILE A 1009 28.89 -13.68 11.01
N TYR A 1010 28.68 -14.54 12.00
CA TYR A 1010 29.73 -15.39 12.61
C TYR A 1010 29.77 -16.79 11.97
N GLY A 1011 30.96 -17.34 11.76
CA GLY A 1011 31.13 -18.67 11.16
C GLY A 1011 31.28 -19.84 12.13
N GLU A 1012 31.77 -19.59 13.36
CA GLU A 1012 32.15 -20.64 14.30
C GLU A 1012 31.79 -20.28 15.76
N GLY A 1013 31.75 -21.29 16.63
CA GLY A 1013 31.48 -21.17 18.07
C GLY A 1013 29.99 -21.08 18.41
N SER A 1014 29.68 -20.73 19.67
CA SER A 1014 28.30 -20.64 20.18
C SER A 1014 27.43 -19.55 19.54
N LYS A 1015 28.02 -18.70 18.69
CA LYS A 1015 27.34 -17.67 17.89
C LYS A 1015 27.35 -17.97 16.39
N ALA A 1016 27.77 -19.16 15.95
CA ALA A 1016 27.79 -19.52 14.54
C ALA A 1016 26.41 -19.25 13.90
N GLY A 1017 26.40 -18.63 12.73
CA GLY A 1017 25.19 -18.19 12.04
C GLY A 1017 24.56 -16.88 12.57
N MET A 1018 24.90 -16.42 13.77
CA MET A 1018 24.36 -15.15 14.28
C MET A 1018 24.89 -13.96 13.48
N MET A 1019 24.02 -12.99 13.24
CA MET A 1019 24.36 -11.69 12.70
C MET A 1019 25.33 -10.94 13.63
N ASN A 1020 26.37 -10.36 13.03
CA ASN A 1020 27.35 -9.51 13.67
C ASN A 1020 27.12 -8.04 13.27
N PRO A 1021 26.23 -7.31 13.98
CA PRO A 1021 25.94 -5.91 13.66
C PRO A 1021 27.18 -5.01 13.77
N SER A 1022 28.17 -5.42 14.58
CA SER A 1022 29.39 -4.68 14.92
C SER A 1022 29.13 -3.31 15.59
N TYR A 1023 30.17 -2.70 16.14
CA TYR A 1023 30.11 -1.35 16.72
C TYR A 1023 31.33 -0.51 16.30
N PRO A 1024 31.17 0.78 15.96
CA PRO A 1024 29.90 1.47 15.73
C PRO A 1024 29.20 0.98 14.45
N LEU A 1025 27.88 1.09 14.39
CA LEU A 1025 27.07 0.78 13.22
C LEU A 1025 26.59 2.07 12.54
N ASN A 1026 27.39 2.56 11.59
CA ASN A 1026 27.08 3.71 10.76
C ASN A 1026 26.43 3.25 9.45
N TYR A 1027 25.21 3.68 9.14
CA TYR A 1027 24.54 3.30 7.88
C TYR A 1027 25.28 3.80 6.63
N MET A 1028 26.08 4.86 6.74
CA MET A 1028 26.89 5.41 5.64
C MET A 1028 28.13 4.56 5.28
N GLU A 1029 28.39 3.51 6.05
CA GLU A 1029 29.47 2.55 5.86
C GLU A 1029 28.96 1.10 5.83
N LYS A 1030 27.88 0.84 6.56
CA LYS A 1030 27.29 -0.49 6.82
C LYS A 1030 25.77 -0.51 6.58
N PRO A 1031 25.32 -0.18 5.36
CA PRO A 1031 23.89 -0.08 5.04
C PRO A 1031 23.17 -1.43 5.14
N LEU A 1032 23.74 -2.52 4.61
CA LEU A 1032 23.11 -3.83 4.62
C LEU A 1032 23.01 -4.39 6.04
N THR A 1033 24.08 -4.29 6.83
CA THR A 1033 24.04 -4.68 8.24
C THR A 1033 23.08 -3.81 9.05
N ARG A 1034 22.85 -2.53 8.67
CA ARG A 1034 21.81 -1.74 9.33
C ARG A 1034 20.40 -2.12 8.88
N LEU A 1035 20.19 -2.52 7.62
CA LEU A 1035 18.90 -3.03 7.14
C LEU A 1035 18.55 -4.37 7.76
N MET A 1036 19.47 -5.35 7.75
CA MET A 1036 19.22 -6.69 8.32
C MET A 1036 18.98 -6.64 9.84
N LEU A 1037 19.57 -5.67 10.55
CA LEU A 1037 19.29 -5.40 11.97
C LEU A 1037 17.88 -4.81 12.21
N GLY A 1038 17.26 -4.23 11.18
CA GLY A 1038 15.84 -3.88 11.22
C GLY A 1038 14.93 -5.05 10.85
N ARG A 1039 15.32 -5.90 9.88
CA ARG A 1039 14.60 -7.15 9.56
C ARG A 1039 14.50 -8.07 10.79
N SER A 1040 15.60 -8.22 11.53
CA SER A 1040 15.67 -9.06 12.75
C SER A 1040 14.81 -8.59 13.93
N TRP A 1041 14.14 -7.43 13.84
CA TRP A 1041 13.12 -7.02 14.81
C TRP A 1041 11.81 -7.81 14.63
N TRP A 1042 11.48 -8.13 13.38
CA TRP A 1042 10.33 -8.92 12.95
C TRP A 1042 10.69 -10.40 12.85
N ASP A 1043 11.82 -10.64 12.20
CA ASP A 1043 12.18 -11.94 11.72
C ASP A 1043 13.05 -12.66 12.74
N LEU A 1044 12.37 -13.32 13.68
CA LEU A 1044 12.97 -14.00 14.81
C LEU A 1044 13.95 -15.11 14.39
N ASN A 1045 14.01 -15.50 13.11
CA ASN A 1045 15.02 -16.40 12.57
C ASN A 1045 16.41 -15.75 12.51
N ILE A 1046 16.49 -14.44 12.27
CA ILE A 1046 17.74 -13.68 12.22
C ILE A 1046 18.23 -13.37 13.64
N LYS A 1047 19.06 -14.26 14.19
CA LYS A 1047 19.64 -14.11 15.55
C LYS A 1047 20.77 -13.08 15.55
N VAL A 1048 20.80 -12.14 16.50
CA VAL A 1048 21.72 -10.98 16.52
C VAL A 1048 22.64 -10.95 17.75
N ASP A 1049 23.94 -10.71 17.56
CA ASP A 1049 24.89 -10.45 18.65
C ASP A 1049 24.82 -9.00 19.16
N VAL A 1050 24.06 -8.77 20.23
CA VAL A 1050 23.86 -7.43 20.83
C VAL A 1050 24.83 -7.08 21.97
N GLU A 1051 25.70 -7.98 22.43
CA GLU A 1051 26.59 -7.80 23.60
C GLU A 1051 27.51 -6.57 23.54
N LYS A 1052 27.77 -6.05 22.33
CA LYS A 1052 28.67 -4.90 22.10
C LYS A 1052 27.96 -3.55 22.10
N TYR A 1053 26.64 -3.52 22.33
CA TYR A 1053 25.86 -2.29 22.44
C TYR A 1053 25.72 -1.83 23.89
N PRO A 1054 25.82 -0.52 24.17
CA PRO A 1054 25.55 0.02 25.50
C PRO A 1054 24.12 -0.32 25.95
N GLY A 1055 23.97 -0.93 27.12
CA GLY A 1055 22.68 -1.31 27.69
C GLY A 1055 22.29 -2.79 27.53
N ALA A 1056 23.13 -3.63 26.91
CA ALA A 1056 22.92 -5.08 26.93
C ALA A 1056 22.94 -5.61 28.38
N VAL A 1057 21.86 -6.25 28.81
CA VAL A 1057 21.73 -6.85 30.15
C VAL A 1057 22.52 -8.17 30.18
N SER A 1058 23.23 -8.45 31.28
CA SER A 1058 23.87 -9.77 31.48
C SER A 1058 22.80 -10.86 31.68
N ALA A 1059 23.17 -12.12 31.47
CA ALA A 1059 22.28 -13.27 31.66
C ALA A 1059 21.76 -13.47 33.11
N GLU A 1060 22.21 -12.65 34.06
CA GLU A 1060 21.66 -12.60 35.42
C GLU A 1060 20.36 -11.76 35.50
N GLY A 1061 20.01 -11.03 34.43
CA GLY A 1061 18.83 -10.15 34.36
C GLY A 1061 17.50 -10.84 34.05
N GLU A 1062 17.47 -12.13 33.70
CA GLU A 1062 16.26 -12.88 33.28
C GLU A 1062 15.20 -13.06 34.39
N LYS A 1063 15.39 -12.48 35.59
CA LYS A 1063 14.52 -12.65 36.75
C LYS A 1063 13.87 -11.36 37.28
N VAL A 1064 13.69 -10.35 36.43
CA VAL A 1064 12.94 -9.12 36.78
C VAL A 1064 11.73 -8.89 35.87
N THR A 1065 10.89 -9.92 35.73
CA THR A 1065 9.48 -9.73 35.36
C THR A 1065 8.68 -9.32 36.59
N GLU A 1066 8.83 -8.07 37.05
CA GLU A 1066 7.86 -7.49 37.99
C GLU A 1066 7.79 -5.96 37.87
N THR A 1067 6.58 -5.48 37.53
CA THR A 1067 6.04 -4.14 37.77
C THR A 1067 6.92 -2.91 37.48
N ILE A 1068 6.81 -2.38 36.26
CA ILE A 1068 6.79 -0.92 36.05
C ILE A 1068 5.36 -0.56 35.65
N SER A 1069 4.69 0.23 36.50
CA SER A 1069 3.36 0.79 36.17
C SER A 1069 3.50 1.87 35.11
N LEU A 1070 2.51 1.94 34.22
CA LEU A 1070 2.12 3.17 33.55
C LEU A 1070 1.45 4.13 34.54
#